data_AF-A0A955F1R4-F1
#
_entry.id   AF-A0A955F1R4-F1
#
_cell.length_a   1.000
_cell.length_b   1.000
_cell.length_c   1.000
_cell.angle_alpha   90.00
_cell.angle_beta   90.00
_cell.angle_gamma   90.00
#
_symmetry.space_group_name_H-M   'P 1'
#
loop_
_entity.id
_entity.type
_entity.pdbx_description
1 polymer ?
#
loop_
_entity_poly.entity_id
_entity_poly.type
_entity_poly.pdbx_seq_one_letter_code
_entity_poly.pdbx_strand_id
1 'polypeptide(L)'
;MGPRLALLVAVVALAAATGLPAQQVWNTVKEWDSGPENNRLDIVILGDGYTASEIPLFRTHVTNFINHYLQTSPFDRYQNSINIWRVEVESAQSGADHPMPCFTPEVLVNTALNSKYCTGGTNRCLTADTALAQSTALLNVPAYDEILVLVNDGTYGGCAGSISTSTAVHASANEVMTHELGHSIFSLADEYWTAGATYSGNEPTQVNATTHDAAGIVGNQTKWHYWMGIESISAHEGCRYYEFGLYRPRTNCKMRSLGQPLCAVCREKITKDLRESSDAFDAVSPTTSAVQVASTTLTATIPALDIGALVADWTIDGQSVGAGVITTLNGQTTYSLLPSAHLAGSFASHVVSLTLSDPTTFYRLQMPWQPFPVLSWTVNGSDADFAVTAMSLESVPGLPGELFHVNDTVTNLGTTSGPPVHVGYYLSSDATITTSDILVGERVLPSLAAGATLSLRTGCRLPLQNVFPGQQFWVGVFVNDQSEFFEPNLLDNRMVATGLVSPTNATVLSPSPVFMNLTATQTLTIPIDFGPAEGNRVYRLFPSVTAPGTGTPFGPYVGVAPFRFDEVSVIVGTGIIGWPWFQNFSGVLDANGQATALFVKPALPPGVGSTIIWFFAHTLDLDGNGQEVVPRFSEVPFVFVF
;
A
#
# COMPACT_ATOMS: atom_id res chain seq x y z
N MET A 1 26.27 9.66 7.18
CA MET A 1 26.59 9.20 5.82
C MET A 1 26.58 10.39 4.86
N GLY A 2 27.37 10.34 3.77
CA GLY A 2 27.46 11.44 2.81
C GLY A 2 26.11 11.72 2.13
N PRO A 3 25.89 12.91 1.56
CA PRO A 3 24.64 13.22 0.87
C PRO A 3 24.45 12.23 -0.29
N ARG A 4 23.24 11.67 -0.40
CA ARG A 4 22.79 10.92 -1.58
C ARG A 4 23.14 11.76 -2.80
N LEU A 5 24.14 11.34 -3.58
CA LEU A 5 24.51 12.01 -4.81
C LEU A 5 23.38 11.74 -5.80
N ALA A 6 22.34 12.60 -5.76
CA ALA A 6 21.34 12.68 -6.79
C ALA A 6 21.98 13.27 -8.05
N LEU A 7 22.85 12.49 -8.71
CA LEU A 7 23.31 12.80 -10.06
C LEU A 7 22.28 12.23 -11.04
N LEU A 8 21.13 12.90 -11.07
CA LEU A 8 20.01 12.58 -11.96
C LEU A 8 20.46 12.78 -13.42
N VAL A 9 20.49 11.69 -14.19
CA VAL A 9 20.17 11.59 -15.64
C VAL A 9 21.08 12.31 -16.66
N ALA A 10 22.05 13.15 -16.27
CA ALA A 10 22.90 13.85 -17.24
C ALA A 10 23.98 12.98 -17.91
N VAL A 11 24.36 11.84 -17.33
CA VAL A 11 25.49 11.02 -17.82
C VAL A 11 25.12 10.18 -19.05
N VAL A 12 23.86 9.73 -19.16
CA VAL A 12 23.42 8.89 -20.30
C VAL A 12 23.40 9.69 -21.61
N ALA A 13 23.19 11.01 -21.55
CA ALA A 13 23.17 11.87 -22.74
C ALA A 13 24.59 12.30 -23.21
N LEU A 14 25.59 12.31 -22.32
CA LEU A 14 26.94 12.79 -22.66
C LEU A 14 27.84 11.69 -23.27
N ALA A 15 27.56 10.40 -22.99
CA ALA A 15 28.31 9.27 -23.54
C ALA A 15 28.08 9.05 -25.05
N ALA A 16 27.01 9.62 -25.63
CA ALA A 16 26.76 9.53 -27.07
C ALA A 16 27.68 10.45 -27.92
N ALA A 17 28.43 11.37 -27.28
CA ALA A 17 29.26 12.36 -27.98
C ALA A 17 30.77 12.07 -27.95
N THR A 18 31.22 11.09 -27.16
CA THR A 18 32.61 10.64 -27.10
C THR A 18 32.60 9.14 -27.38
N GLY A 19 33.39 8.64 -28.34
CA GLY A 19 33.43 7.22 -28.71
C GLY A 19 34.01 6.28 -27.65
N LEU A 20 33.61 6.44 -26.39
CA LEU A 20 33.79 5.49 -25.31
C LEU A 20 32.88 4.27 -25.60
N PRO A 21 33.33 3.04 -25.30
CA PRO A 21 32.47 1.87 -25.46
C PRO A 21 31.17 2.07 -24.68
N ALA A 22 30.03 1.74 -25.29
CA ALA A 22 28.73 1.78 -24.64
C ALA A 22 28.82 1.02 -23.31
N GLN A 23 28.60 1.73 -22.20
CA GLN A 23 28.78 1.16 -20.88
C GLN A 23 27.70 0.09 -20.63
N GLN A 24 28.15 -1.13 -20.30
CA GLN A 24 27.28 -2.31 -20.24
C GLN A 24 26.37 -2.27 -19.01
N VAL A 25 25.07 -2.41 -19.22
CA VAL A 25 24.11 -2.72 -18.15
C VAL A 25 24.18 -4.23 -17.91
N TRP A 26 24.37 -4.61 -16.66
CA TRP A 26 24.53 -5.99 -16.23
C TRP A 26 23.21 -6.54 -15.67
N ASN A 27 23.12 -7.86 -15.61
CA ASN A 27 21.99 -8.49 -14.93
C ASN A 27 22.04 -8.12 -13.43
N THR A 28 20.97 -7.50 -12.96
CA THR A 28 20.89 -6.88 -11.64
C THR A 28 19.66 -7.38 -10.90
N VAL A 29 19.85 -7.84 -9.67
CA VAL A 29 18.77 -8.42 -8.84
C VAL A 29 18.87 -7.83 -7.43
N LYS A 30 17.73 -7.39 -6.88
CA LYS A 30 17.60 -7.09 -5.45
C LYS A 30 17.42 -8.41 -4.71
N GLU A 31 18.52 -8.96 -4.19
CA GLU A 31 18.56 -10.28 -3.53
C GLU A 31 17.88 -10.25 -2.16
N TRP A 32 17.97 -9.11 -1.48
CA TRP A 32 17.27 -8.86 -0.24
C TRP A 32 16.52 -7.53 -0.35
N ASP A 33 15.19 -7.62 -0.48
CA ASP A 33 14.29 -6.48 -0.61
C ASP A 33 13.48 -6.32 0.67
N SER A 34 13.86 -5.34 1.50
CA SER A 34 13.15 -5.02 2.73
C SER A 34 12.34 -3.72 2.65
N GLY A 35 12.27 -3.10 1.46
CA GLY A 35 11.53 -1.86 1.23
C GLY A 35 12.24 -0.89 0.29
N PRO A 36 11.73 0.34 0.17
CA PRO A 36 12.19 1.30 -0.83
C PRO A 36 13.62 1.78 -0.54
N GLU A 37 14.38 2.06 -1.60
CA GLU A 37 15.81 2.41 -1.56
C GLU A 37 16.08 3.76 -0.90
N ASN A 38 15.04 4.61 -0.81
CA ASN A 38 15.14 5.86 -0.08
C ASN A 38 15.00 5.67 1.44
N ASN A 39 14.70 4.46 1.92
CA ASN A 39 14.44 4.16 3.32
C ASN A 39 15.23 2.95 3.88
N ARG A 40 16.21 2.43 3.16
CA ARG A 40 17.05 1.33 3.64
C ARG A 40 18.52 1.69 3.43
N LEU A 41 19.39 0.96 4.11
CA LEU A 41 20.79 0.91 3.73
C LEU A 41 20.92 0.02 2.49
N ASP A 42 21.27 0.60 1.35
CA ASP A 42 21.36 -0.12 0.08
C ASP A 42 22.81 -0.51 -0.23
N ILE A 43 23.11 -1.81 -0.13
CA ILE A 43 24.43 -2.39 -0.41
C ILE A 43 24.42 -3.01 -1.81
N VAL A 44 25.30 -2.53 -2.69
CA VAL A 44 25.49 -3.08 -4.04
C VAL A 44 26.68 -4.03 -4.05
N ILE A 45 26.42 -5.27 -4.41
CA ILE A 45 27.42 -6.32 -4.55
C ILE A 45 27.78 -6.47 -6.03
N LEU A 46 29.05 -6.22 -6.35
CA LEU A 46 29.63 -6.44 -7.68
C LEU A 46 30.53 -7.67 -7.67
N GLY A 47 30.49 -8.47 -8.74
CA GLY A 47 31.47 -9.52 -8.98
C GLY A 47 32.73 -8.97 -9.67
N ASP A 48 33.90 -9.55 -9.41
CA ASP A 48 35.07 -9.41 -10.28
C ASP A 48 35.85 -10.73 -10.36
N GLY A 49 36.49 -10.99 -11.49
CA GLY A 49 37.17 -12.26 -11.76
C GLY A 49 36.23 -13.44 -11.98
N TYR A 50 34.93 -13.21 -12.20
CA TYR A 50 33.99 -14.27 -12.61
C TYR A 50 33.79 -14.22 -14.12
N THR A 51 34.20 -15.26 -14.84
CA THR A 51 33.83 -15.41 -16.25
C THR A 51 32.32 -15.66 -16.39
N ALA A 52 31.79 -15.53 -17.61
CA ALA A 52 30.37 -15.83 -17.90
C ALA A 52 29.94 -17.22 -17.41
N SER A 53 30.82 -18.22 -17.49
CA SER A 53 30.55 -19.58 -16.97
C SER A 53 30.58 -19.70 -15.44
N GLU A 54 31.17 -18.72 -14.75
CA GLU A 54 31.32 -18.69 -13.28
C GLU A 54 30.30 -17.76 -12.60
N ILE A 55 29.42 -17.07 -13.35
CA ILE A 55 28.32 -16.28 -12.76
C ILE A 55 27.42 -17.11 -11.81
N PRO A 56 27.11 -18.40 -12.08
CA PRO A 56 26.43 -19.23 -11.09
C PRO A 56 27.18 -19.37 -9.75
N LEU A 57 28.52 -19.42 -9.80
CA LEU A 57 29.37 -19.44 -8.61
C LEU A 57 29.34 -18.10 -7.88
N PHE A 58 29.38 -16.97 -8.60
CA PHE A 58 29.20 -15.63 -8.02
C PHE A 58 27.88 -15.54 -7.25
N ARG A 59 26.76 -15.99 -7.84
CA ARG A 59 25.45 -16.03 -7.14
C ARG A 59 25.53 -16.81 -5.82
N THR A 60 26.20 -17.97 -5.82
CA THR A 60 26.40 -18.77 -4.60
C THR A 60 27.20 -18.01 -3.55
N HIS A 61 28.28 -17.33 -3.93
CA HIS A 61 29.05 -16.51 -2.99
C HIS A 61 28.21 -15.37 -2.40
N VAL A 62 27.40 -14.69 -3.22
CA VAL A 62 26.49 -13.65 -2.73
C VAL A 62 25.48 -14.22 -1.74
N THR A 63 24.82 -15.35 -2.06
CA THR A 63 23.89 -16.00 -1.11
C THR A 63 24.57 -16.38 0.20
N ASN A 64 25.79 -16.93 0.14
CA ASN A 64 26.55 -17.28 1.34
C ASN A 64 26.90 -16.07 2.19
N PHE A 65 27.28 -14.96 1.55
CA PHE A 65 27.54 -13.70 2.24
C PHE A 65 26.28 -13.14 2.88
N ILE A 66 25.16 -13.03 2.15
CA ILE A 66 23.89 -12.52 2.68
C ILE A 66 23.45 -13.32 3.91
N ASN A 67 23.48 -14.66 3.81
CA ASN A 67 23.13 -15.53 4.93
C ASN A 67 24.03 -15.33 6.15
N HIS A 68 25.34 -15.12 5.96
CA HIS A 68 26.26 -14.86 7.06
C HIS A 68 26.07 -13.47 7.66
N TYR A 69 25.97 -12.45 6.81
CA TYR A 69 25.90 -11.05 7.20
C TYR A 69 24.62 -10.77 7.98
N LEU A 70 23.47 -11.19 7.44
CA LEU A 70 22.17 -11.02 8.10
C LEU A 70 21.98 -11.94 9.31
N GLN A 71 22.88 -12.88 9.59
CA GLN A 71 22.90 -13.65 10.85
C GLN A 71 23.93 -13.13 11.85
N THR A 72 24.73 -12.14 11.47
CA THR A 72 25.76 -11.56 12.33
C THR A 72 25.17 -10.40 13.13
N SER A 73 25.32 -10.43 14.45
CA SER A 73 24.85 -9.33 15.30
C SER A 73 25.66 -8.04 15.10
N PRO A 74 25.01 -6.86 14.92
CA PRO A 74 23.59 -6.61 15.16
C PRO A 74 22.65 -6.82 13.96
N PHE A 75 23.16 -7.06 12.74
CA PHE A 75 22.34 -7.15 11.52
C PHE A 75 21.21 -8.18 11.60
N ASP A 76 21.39 -9.25 12.39
CA ASP A 76 20.37 -10.27 12.69
C ASP A 76 19.04 -9.72 13.22
N ARG A 77 19.07 -8.50 13.78
CA ARG A 77 17.93 -7.81 14.36
C ARG A 77 17.42 -6.63 13.54
N TYR A 78 18.14 -6.27 12.47
CA TYR A 78 17.86 -5.11 11.61
C TYR A 78 17.88 -5.49 10.13
N GLN A 79 17.53 -6.74 9.79
CA GLN A 79 17.58 -7.21 8.40
C GLN A 79 16.62 -6.41 7.52
N ASN A 80 15.49 -5.99 8.11
CA ASN A 80 14.49 -5.16 7.44
C ASN A 80 14.84 -3.66 7.35
N SER A 81 16.08 -3.28 7.72
CA SER A 81 16.65 -1.94 7.48
C SER A 81 17.66 -1.93 6.34
N ILE A 82 17.87 -3.05 5.65
CA ILE A 82 18.94 -3.25 4.67
C ILE A 82 18.34 -3.75 3.37
N ASN A 83 18.82 -3.25 2.24
CA ASN A 83 18.63 -3.83 0.92
C ASN A 83 19.96 -4.35 0.40
N ILE A 84 19.95 -5.48 -0.29
CA ILE A 84 21.16 -6.04 -0.91
C ILE A 84 20.90 -6.31 -2.39
N TRP A 85 21.69 -5.64 -3.23
CA TRP A 85 21.66 -5.77 -4.67
C TRP A 85 22.84 -6.61 -5.14
N ARG A 86 22.61 -7.44 -6.16
CA ARG A 86 23.64 -8.20 -6.85
C ARG A 86 23.70 -7.77 -8.30
N VAL A 87 24.90 -7.44 -8.78
CA VAL A 87 25.19 -7.07 -10.17
C VAL A 87 26.18 -8.07 -10.76
N GLU A 88 25.76 -8.80 -11.80
CA GLU A 88 26.54 -9.85 -12.45
C GLU A 88 27.54 -9.27 -13.45
N VAL A 89 28.65 -8.74 -12.93
CA VAL A 89 29.73 -8.21 -13.77
C VAL A 89 30.60 -9.38 -14.27
N GLU A 90 30.59 -9.62 -15.59
CA GLU A 90 31.40 -10.67 -16.21
C GLU A 90 32.82 -10.17 -16.51
N SER A 91 33.81 -10.95 -16.09
CA SER A 91 35.24 -10.73 -16.37
C SER A 91 35.71 -11.60 -17.54
N ALA A 92 36.72 -11.13 -18.27
CA ALA A 92 37.31 -11.91 -19.37
C ALA A 92 38.12 -13.10 -18.87
N GLN A 93 38.73 -12.99 -17.68
CA GLN A 93 39.51 -14.05 -17.04
C GLN A 93 39.10 -14.23 -15.58
N SER A 94 39.33 -15.44 -15.08
CA SER A 94 39.09 -15.81 -13.68
C SER A 94 40.27 -15.42 -12.79
N GLY A 95 40.01 -15.00 -11.54
CA GLY A 95 41.04 -14.64 -10.56
C GLY A 95 41.18 -13.13 -10.32
N ALA A 96 42.34 -12.73 -9.80
CA ALA A 96 42.76 -11.34 -9.61
C ALA A 96 44.27 -11.19 -9.82
N ASP A 97 44.75 -9.95 -9.97
CA ASP A 97 46.19 -9.69 -10.11
C ASP A 97 46.94 -9.97 -8.79
N HIS A 98 48.02 -10.74 -8.89
CA HIS A 98 49.03 -10.96 -7.85
C HIS A 98 50.37 -10.35 -8.30
N PRO A 99 50.56 -9.03 -8.12
CA PRO A 99 51.73 -8.34 -8.63
C PRO A 99 52.97 -8.56 -7.75
N MET A 100 54.14 -8.34 -8.35
CA MET A 100 55.38 -8.16 -7.59
C MET A 100 55.36 -6.84 -6.77
N PRO A 101 56.08 -6.76 -5.64
CA PRO A 101 56.96 -7.78 -5.06
C PRO A 101 56.24 -8.74 -4.09
N CYS A 102 54.94 -8.54 -3.81
CA CYS A 102 54.23 -9.36 -2.83
C CYS A 102 54.09 -10.83 -3.26
N PHE A 103 54.04 -11.07 -4.58
CA PHE A 103 53.87 -12.40 -5.15
C PHE A 103 54.96 -12.69 -6.19
N THR A 104 55.41 -13.94 -6.25
CA THR A 104 56.41 -14.42 -7.21
C THR A 104 56.13 -15.90 -7.53
N PRO A 105 55.87 -16.28 -8.81
CA PRO A 105 55.81 -15.40 -9.99
C PRO A 105 54.63 -14.41 -9.93
N GLU A 106 54.73 -13.33 -10.68
CA GLU A 106 53.61 -12.41 -10.90
C GLU A 106 52.50 -13.11 -11.70
N VAL A 107 51.25 -12.85 -11.32
CA VAL A 107 50.05 -13.28 -12.06
C VAL A 107 49.24 -12.04 -12.38
N LEU A 108 48.98 -11.78 -13.66
CA LEU A 108 48.12 -10.69 -14.11
C LEU A 108 46.99 -11.26 -14.97
N VAL A 109 45.76 -10.89 -14.67
CA VAL A 109 44.53 -11.37 -15.33
C VAL A 109 43.63 -10.20 -15.68
N ASN A 110 42.98 -10.29 -16.85
CA ASN A 110 42.05 -9.27 -17.32
C ASN A 110 40.67 -9.44 -16.66
N THR A 111 40.43 -8.74 -15.56
CA THR A 111 39.14 -8.71 -14.85
C THR A 111 38.37 -7.43 -15.16
N ALA A 112 37.06 -7.43 -14.92
CA ALA A 112 36.19 -6.31 -15.28
C ALA A 112 36.42 -5.06 -14.43
N LEU A 113 36.79 -5.25 -13.16
CA LEU A 113 37.02 -4.17 -12.19
C LEU A 113 38.49 -4.02 -11.77
N ASN A 114 39.42 -4.67 -12.49
CA ASN A 114 40.87 -4.62 -12.26
C ASN A 114 41.27 -4.90 -10.80
N SER A 115 40.69 -5.92 -10.18
CA SER A 115 41.04 -6.31 -8.81
C SER A 115 42.47 -6.81 -8.70
N LYS A 116 43.17 -6.34 -7.66
CA LYS A 116 44.56 -6.72 -7.38
C LYS A 116 44.87 -6.81 -5.89
N TYR A 117 45.80 -7.69 -5.55
CA TYR A 117 46.44 -7.77 -4.24
C TYR A 117 47.64 -6.80 -4.16
N CYS A 118 48.33 -6.79 -3.00
CA CYS A 118 49.53 -5.99 -2.75
C CYS A 118 49.31 -4.47 -2.69
N THR A 119 48.08 -4.00 -2.48
CA THR A 119 47.83 -2.56 -2.39
C THR A 119 48.52 -1.96 -1.17
N GLY A 120 49.23 -0.83 -1.37
CA GLY A 120 50.03 -0.20 -0.32
C GLY A 120 51.22 -1.05 0.18
N GLY A 121 51.64 -2.07 -0.57
CA GLY A 121 52.70 -3.00 -0.17
C GLY A 121 52.27 -4.07 0.84
N THR A 122 50.98 -4.21 1.10
CA THR A 122 50.43 -5.24 1.99
C THR A 122 49.89 -6.41 1.18
N ASN A 123 50.51 -7.59 1.28
CA ASN A 123 50.17 -8.78 0.47
C ASN A 123 48.67 -9.10 0.46
N ARG A 124 48.00 -9.03 1.61
CA ARG A 124 46.57 -9.36 1.77
C ARG A 124 45.61 -8.22 1.44
N CYS A 125 46.10 -7.03 1.12
CA CYS A 125 45.23 -5.90 0.80
C CYS A 125 44.78 -6.03 -0.65
N LEU A 126 43.57 -6.56 -0.80
CA LEU A 126 42.90 -6.76 -2.09
C LEU A 126 41.97 -5.58 -2.37
N THR A 127 42.10 -4.97 -3.53
CA THR A 127 41.30 -3.80 -3.93
C THR A 127 40.88 -3.89 -5.38
N ALA A 128 39.66 -3.47 -5.69
CA ALA A 128 39.20 -3.21 -7.05
C ALA A 128 39.45 -1.74 -7.47
N ASP A 129 39.37 -1.45 -8.76
CA ASP A 129 39.34 -0.08 -9.26
C ASP A 129 38.04 0.60 -8.81
N THR A 130 38.19 1.59 -7.93
CA THR A 130 37.07 2.30 -7.31
C THR A 130 36.19 3.02 -8.32
N ALA A 131 36.76 3.62 -9.37
CA ALA A 131 36.00 4.37 -10.35
C ALA A 131 35.18 3.44 -11.26
N LEU A 132 35.75 2.30 -11.64
CA LEU A 132 35.02 1.26 -12.38
C LEU A 132 33.89 0.68 -11.53
N ALA A 133 34.15 0.37 -10.26
CA ALA A 133 33.11 -0.14 -9.36
C ALA A 133 31.97 0.87 -9.16
N GLN A 134 32.28 2.13 -8.85
CA GLN A 134 31.26 3.17 -8.65
C GLN A 134 30.44 3.46 -9.91
N SER A 135 31.10 3.57 -11.06
CA SER A 135 30.39 3.80 -12.32
C SER A 135 29.53 2.60 -12.74
N THR A 136 29.98 1.37 -12.46
CA THR A 136 29.19 0.15 -12.68
C THR A 136 27.99 0.10 -11.75
N ALA A 137 28.17 0.37 -10.45
CA ALA A 137 27.07 0.40 -9.49
C ALA A 137 26.02 1.45 -9.88
N LEU A 138 26.43 2.70 -10.14
CA LEU A 138 25.53 3.81 -10.46
C LEU A 138 24.67 3.57 -11.72
N LEU A 139 25.22 2.86 -12.72
CA LEU A 139 24.45 2.52 -13.92
C LEU A 139 23.39 1.44 -13.70
N ASN A 140 23.62 0.54 -12.75
CA ASN A 140 22.78 -0.64 -12.53
C ASN A 140 21.80 -0.43 -11.37
N VAL A 141 22.22 0.29 -10.34
CA VAL A 141 21.46 0.64 -9.14
C VAL A 141 21.72 2.12 -8.87
N PRO A 142 20.86 3.05 -9.34
CA PRO A 142 21.16 4.48 -9.26
C PRO A 142 21.03 5.07 -7.84
N ALA A 143 20.41 4.35 -6.91
CA ALA A 143 20.30 4.72 -5.50
C ALA A 143 20.92 3.61 -4.65
N TYR A 144 22.12 3.86 -4.12
CA TYR A 144 22.83 2.97 -3.21
C TYR A 144 23.64 3.77 -2.20
N ASP A 145 24.01 3.12 -1.10
CA ASP A 145 24.83 3.70 -0.04
C ASP A 145 26.25 3.12 0.00
N GLU A 146 26.41 1.83 -0.36
CA GLU A 146 27.69 1.13 -0.28
C GLU A 146 27.94 0.19 -1.46
N ILE A 147 29.21 -0.02 -1.81
CA ILE A 147 29.64 -1.05 -2.78
C ILE A 147 30.56 -2.07 -2.11
N LEU A 148 30.22 -3.34 -2.27
CA LEU A 148 31.09 -4.48 -1.95
C LEU A 148 31.48 -5.21 -3.24
N VAL A 149 32.78 -5.27 -3.52
CA VAL A 149 33.32 -6.09 -4.62
C VAL A 149 33.76 -7.45 -4.09
N LEU A 150 33.13 -8.50 -4.61
CA LEU A 150 33.47 -9.89 -4.37
C LEU A 150 34.38 -10.38 -5.50
N VAL A 151 35.57 -10.84 -5.14
CA VAL A 151 36.60 -11.24 -6.11
C VAL A 151 36.75 -12.76 -6.13
N ASN A 152 36.70 -13.37 -7.31
CA ASN A 152 36.84 -14.81 -7.53
C ASN A 152 38.30 -15.29 -7.41
N ASP A 153 38.92 -15.09 -6.24
CA ASP A 153 40.28 -15.55 -5.96
C ASP A 153 40.36 -16.27 -4.62
N GLY A 154 41.13 -17.35 -4.53
CA GLY A 154 41.28 -18.17 -3.31
C GLY A 154 42.19 -17.57 -2.23
N THR A 155 42.95 -16.53 -2.55
CA THR A 155 43.94 -15.94 -1.64
C THR A 155 43.27 -15.14 -0.54
N TYR A 156 43.68 -15.34 0.71
CA TYR A 156 43.17 -14.54 1.82
C TYR A 156 43.46 -13.06 1.63
N GLY A 157 42.41 -12.24 1.58
CA GLY A 157 42.57 -10.80 1.53
C GLY A 157 41.30 -10.01 1.33
N GLY A 158 41.37 -8.76 1.74
CA GLY A 158 40.32 -7.76 1.67
C GLY A 158 40.89 -6.42 2.10
N CYS A 159 40.26 -5.36 1.65
CA CYS A 159 40.57 -4.00 2.07
C CYS A 159 39.35 -3.12 1.82
N ALA A 160 39.16 -2.14 2.70
CA ALA A 160 38.12 -1.15 2.60
C ALA A 160 38.69 0.27 2.41
N GLY A 161 37.96 1.07 1.64
CA GLY A 161 38.13 2.50 1.47
C GLY A 161 36.76 3.13 1.27
N SER A 162 36.58 3.88 0.18
CA SER A 162 35.25 4.35 -0.26
C SER A 162 34.38 3.24 -0.87
N ILE A 163 34.95 2.06 -1.07
CA ILE A 163 34.28 0.80 -1.37
C ILE A 163 34.95 -0.29 -0.55
N SER A 164 34.26 -1.41 -0.33
CA SER A 164 34.86 -2.62 0.23
C SER A 164 35.22 -3.62 -0.87
N THR A 165 36.35 -4.31 -0.74
CA THR A 165 36.73 -5.42 -1.62
C THR A 165 37.18 -6.61 -0.78
N SER A 166 36.73 -7.82 -1.13
CA SER A 166 37.12 -9.06 -0.45
C SER A 166 37.21 -10.23 -1.43
N THR A 167 38.10 -11.17 -1.12
CA THR A 167 38.02 -12.53 -1.68
C THR A 167 36.64 -13.13 -1.39
N ALA A 168 36.11 -13.86 -2.35
CA ALA A 168 34.86 -14.61 -2.22
C ALA A 168 35.05 -16.12 -1.95
N VAL A 169 36.25 -16.64 -2.24
CA VAL A 169 36.51 -18.09 -2.32
C VAL A 169 37.19 -18.61 -1.05
N HIS A 170 37.98 -17.77 -0.37
CA HIS A 170 38.69 -18.18 0.83
C HIS A 170 37.73 -18.61 1.96
N ALA A 171 38.12 -19.57 2.80
CA ALA A 171 37.26 -20.12 3.87
C ALA A 171 36.75 -19.06 4.88
N SER A 172 37.48 -17.95 5.02
CA SER A 172 37.10 -16.81 5.88
C SER A 172 36.45 -15.64 5.13
N ALA A 173 36.11 -15.81 3.85
CA ALA A 173 35.62 -14.75 2.96
C ALA A 173 34.45 -13.94 3.58
N ASN A 174 33.40 -14.60 4.07
CA ASN A 174 32.22 -13.92 4.64
C ASN A 174 32.56 -13.10 5.90
N GLU A 175 33.52 -13.59 6.70
CA GLU A 175 34.03 -12.87 7.88
C GLU A 175 34.82 -11.63 7.48
N VAL A 176 35.66 -11.74 6.44
CA VAL A 176 36.41 -10.61 5.87
C VAL A 176 35.44 -9.57 5.33
N MET A 177 34.46 -9.95 4.49
CA MET A 177 33.46 -9.01 3.95
C MET A 177 32.75 -8.23 5.05
N THR A 178 32.32 -8.92 6.12
CA THR A 178 31.64 -8.26 7.24
C THR A 178 32.56 -7.29 7.99
N HIS A 179 33.85 -7.63 8.10
CA HIS A 179 34.88 -6.76 8.68
C HIS A 179 35.12 -5.52 7.81
N GLU A 180 35.30 -5.69 6.50
CA GLU A 180 35.55 -4.59 5.56
C GLU A 180 34.36 -3.61 5.51
N LEU A 181 33.12 -4.12 5.49
CA LEU A 181 31.92 -3.28 5.59
C LEU A 181 31.84 -2.51 6.92
N GLY A 182 32.45 -3.04 7.99
CA GLY A 182 32.63 -2.31 9.24
C GLY A 182 33.40 -1.00 9.07
N HIS A 183 34.37 -0.99 8.16
CA HIS A 183 35.14 0.21 7.82
C HIS A 183 34.36 1.13 6.87
N SER A 184 33.92 0.62 5.71
CA SER A 184 33.39 1.47 4.65
C SER A 184 32.03 2.08 4.98
N ILE A 185 31.13 1.32 5.62
CA ILE A 185 29.80 1.81 6.00
C ILE A 185 29.85 2.55 7.34
N PHE A 186 30.41 1.91 8.36
CA PHE A 186 30.23 2.32 9.76
C PHE A 186 31.40 3.10 10.33
N SER A 187 32.46 3.31 9.53
CA SER A 187 33.67 4.04 9.95
C SER A 187 34.28 3.47 11.23
N LEU A 188 34.31 2.15 11.37
CA LEU A 188 35.03 1.49 12.46
C LEU A 188 36.53 1.46 12.13
N ALA A 189 37.37 1.50 13.15
CA ALA A 189 38.80 1.32 13.04
C ALA A 189 39.17 -0.15 13.20
N ASP A 190 40.32 -0.52 12.63
CA ASP A 190 40.97 -1.78 12.98
C ASP A 190 41.39 -1.80 14.44
N GLU A 191 41.11 -2.91 15.11
CA GLU A 191 41.42 -3.14 16.53
C GLU A 191 42.66 -4.04 16.73
N TYR A 192 43.32 -4.45 15.64
CA TYR A 192 44.63 -5.10 15.68
C TYR A 192 45.77 -4.10 15.51
N TRP A 193 46.99 -4.54 15.83
CA TRP A 193 48.19 -3.71 15.82
C TRP A 193 49.39 -4.43 15.21
N THR A 194 50.43 -3.64 14.91
CA THR A 194 51.77 -4.13 14.57
C THR A 194 52.68 -3.93 15.77
N ALA A 195 53.50 -4.94 16.10
CA ALA A 195 54.41 -4.87 17.23
C ALA A 195 55.43 -3.73 17.10
N GLY A 196 55.66 -3.02 18.20
CA GLY A 196 56.67 -1.96 18.34
C GLY A 196 56.26 -0.57 17.86
N ALA A 197 55.07 -0.40 17.27
CA ALA A 197 54.61 0.90 16.77
C ALA A 197 53.89 1.71 17.85
N THR A 198 54.22 3.00 17.98
CA THR A 198 53.58 3.93 18.93
C THR A 198 52.85 5.04 18.18
N TYR A 199 51.58 5.28 18.55
CA TYR A 199 50.81 6.40 18.03
C TYR A 199 51.06 7.66 18.86
N SER A 200 51.24 8.80 18.18
CA SER A 200 51.45 10.12 18.80
C SER A 200 50.61 11.22 18.15
N GLY A 201 49.61 10.84 17.36
CA GLY A 201 48.72 11.77 16.66
C GLY A 201 47.53 12.21 17.50
N ASN A 202 46.58 12.89 16.84
CA ASN A 202 45.34 13.36 17.44
C ASN A 202 44.33 12.23 17.71
N GLU A 203 43.30 12.52 18.48
CA GLU A 203 42.20 11.59 18.75
C GLU A 203 41.58 11.06 17.44
N PRO A 204 41.51 9.72 17.25
CA PRO A 204 40.85 9.09 16.11
C PRO A 204 39.39 9.55 15.96
N THR A 205 38.89 9.65 14.73
CA THR A 205 37.46 9.90 14.48
C THR A 205 36.61 8.67 14.75
N GLN A 206 37.15 7.47 14.48
CA GLN A 206 36.47 6.20 14.68
C GLN A 206 36.09 6.00 16.15
N VAL A 207 34.93 5.41 16.38
CA VAL A 207 34.35 5.31 17.73
C VAL A 207 35.00 4.22 18.59
N ASN A 208 35.61 3.20 17.97
CA ASN A 208 36.23 2.06 18.63
C ASN A 208 37.75 2.18 18.79
N ALA A 209 38.30 3.40 18.66
CA ALA A 209 39.69 3.70 18.95
C ALA A 209 39.81 5.07 19.64
N THR A 210 40.74 5.19 20.60
CA THR A 210 40.96 6.43 21.35
C THR A 210 42.40 6.56 21.85
N THR A 211 42.86 7.79 22.06
CA THR A 211 44.13 8.11 22.74
C THR A 211 43.99 8.13 24.26
N HIS A 212 42.76 8.08 24.79
CA HIS A 212 42.50 8.14 26.23
C HIS A 212 42.53 6.74 26.86
N ASP A 213 43.24 6.60 27.98
CA ASP A 213 43.15 5.41 28.81
C ASP A 213 41.77 5.32 29.53
N ALA A 214 41.59 4.28 30.34
CA ALA A 214 40.32 4.05 31.05
C ALA A 214 39.92 5.24 31.95
N ALA A 215 40.87 5.91 32.60
CA ALA A 215 40.60 7.06 33.44
C ALA A 215 40.22 8.29 32.61
N GLY A 216 40.91 8.51 31.49
CA GLY A 216 40.62 9.59 30.55
C GLY A 216 39.23 9.46 29.89
N ILE A 217 38.85 8.24 29.48
CA ILE A 217 37.51 7.97 28.91
C ILE A 217 36.41 8.37 29.88
N VAL A 218 36.51 7.93 31.14
CA VAL A 218 35.51 8.21 32.19
C VAL A 218 35.53 9.69 32.60
N GLY A 219 36.71 10.24 32.87
CA GLY A 219 36.87 11.62 33.35
C GLY A 219 36.43 12.66 32.32
N ASN A 220 36.72 12.42 31.03
CA ASN A 220 36.37 13.33 29.95
C ASN A 220 35.01 13.01 29.31
N GLN A 221 34.34 11.92 29.72
CA GLN A 221 33.09 11.43 29.12
C GLN A 221 33.18 11.30 27.59
N THR A 222 34.24 10.64 27.11
CA THR A 222 34.50 10.49 25.67
C THR A 222 34.20 9.07 25.18
N LYS A 223 33.95 8.92 23.87
CA LYS A 223 33.82 7.62 23.18
C LYS A 223 32.83 6.68 23.89
N TRP A 224 33.30 5.55 24.41
CA TRP A 224 32.47 4.52 25.02
C TRP A 224 32.34 4.64 26.54
N HIS A 225 32.42 5.85 27.11
CA HIS A 225 32.33 6.04 28.57
C HIS A 225 31.08 5.42 29.21
N TYR A 226 29.93 5.43 28.53
CA TYR A 226 28.70 4.76 29.00
C TYR A 226 28.77 3.23 29.02
N TRP A 227 29.75 2.63 28.35
CA TRP A 227 29.98 1.18 28.34
C TRP A 227 31.04 0.71 29.32
N MET A 228 31.80 1.62 29.93
CA MET A 228 32.90 1.27 30.82
C MET A 228 32.46 0.31 31.93
N GLY A 229 33.09 -0.87 32.00
CA GLY A 229 32.80 -1.91 32.98
C GLY A 229 31.63 -2.83 32.63
N ILE A 230 30.97 -2.64 31.48
CA ILE A 230 29.83 -3.47 31.05
C ILE A 230 30.20 -4.28 29.82
N GLU A 231 29.72 -5.53 29.72
CA GLU A 231 30.11 -6.48 28.66
C GLU A 231 31.64 -6.65 28.49
N SER A 232 32.37 -6.47 29.61
CA SER A 232 33.83 -6.48 29.64
C SER A 232 34.48 -5.38 28.77
N ILE A 233 33.79 -4.25 28.57
CA ILE A 233 34.34 -3.07 27.91
C ILE A 233 35.26 -2.30 28.87
N SER A 234 36.44 -1.94 28.37
CA SER A 234 37.47 -1.17 29.07
C SER A 234 38.31 -0.39 28.06
N ALA A 235 39.52 0.03 28.43
CA ALA A 235 40.52 0.57 27.51
C ALA A 235 41.70 -0.40 27.42
N HIS A 236 41.83 -1.11 26.30
CA HIS A 236 42.91 -2.07 26.06
C HIS A 236 43.90 -1.47 25.06
N GLU A 237 45.16 -1.33 25.46
CA GLU A 237 46.18 -0.73 24.59
C GLU A 237 46.43 -1.60 23.34
N GLY A 238 46.61 -0.93 22.20
CA GLY A 238 46.88 -1.51 20.90
C GLY A 238 45.67 -1.53 19.96
N CYS A 239 45.73 -0.77 18.86
CA CYS A 239 44.79 -0.78 17.74
C CYS A 239 45.31 0.10 16.59
N ARG A 240 44.58 0.15 15.46
CA ARG A 240 44.94 0.95 14.28
C ARG A 240 46.39 0.77 13.83
N TYR A 241 46.89 -0.48 13.89
CA TYR A 241 48.26 -0.84 13.54
C TYR A 241 49.34 -0.38 14.54
N TYR A 242 48.98 0.30 15.64
CA TYR A 242 49.90 0.75 16.70
C TYR A 242 49.73 -0.08 17.97
N GLU A 243 50.84 -0.58 18.52
CA GLU A 243 50.85 -1.33 19.78
C GLU A 243 50.63 -0.43 20.99
N PHE A 244 51.19 0.79 20.94
CA PHE A 244 51.16 1.74 22.07
C PHE A 244 50.48 3.05 21.70
N GLY A 245 49.92 3.74 22.70
CA GLY A 245 49.36 5.09 22.58
C GLY A 245 47.94 5.19 22.00
N LEU A 246 47.32 4.06 21.67
CA LEU A 246 45.90 3.96 21.33
C LEU A 246 45.26 2.79 22.08
N TYR A 247 43.97 2.93 22.36
CA TYR A 247 43.17 1.95 23.09
C TYR A 247 41.95 1.52 22.26
N ARG A 248 41.60 0.25 22.38
CA ARG A 248 40.37 -0.36 21.86
C ARG A 248 39.43 -0.75 23.01
N PRO A 249 38.13 -0.90 22.75
CA PRO A 249 37.14 -1.09 23.80
C PRO A 249 37.13 -2.49 24.42
N ARG A 250 37.62 -3.52 23.70
CA ARG A 250 37.60 -4.91 24.19
C ARG A 250 38.87 -5.66 23.80
N THR A 251 39.20 -6.71 24.55
CA THR A 251 40.34 -7.58 24.24
C THR A 251 40.21 -8.23 22.86
N ASN A 252 38.99 -8.59 22.44
CA ASN A 252 38.69 -9.13 21.11
C ASN A 252 37.35 -8.62 20.54
N CYS A 253 37.30 -8.52 19.22
CA CYS A 253 36.21 -7.98 18.41
C CYS A 253 36.38 -8.49 16.98
N LYS A 254 35.31 -8.53 16.16
CA LYS A 254 35.43 -8.77 14.71
C LYS A 254 36.39 -7.79 14.02
N MET A 255 36.47 -6.56 14.51
CA MET A 255 37.44 -5.54 14.02
C MET A 255 38.89 -5.84 14.42
N ARG A 256 39.14 -6.87 15.23
CA ARG A 256 40.48 -7.33 15.62
C ARG A 256 40.81 -8.69 15.01
N SER A 257 39.91 -9.65 15.18
CA SER A 257 40.10 -11.04 14.74
C SER A 257 38.79 -11.57 14.16
N LEU A 258 38.87 -12.25 13.02
CA LEU A 258 37.74 -12.91 12.39
C LEU A 258 37.15 -14.01 13.30
N GLY A 259 35.87 -14.34 13.10
CA GLY A 259 35.14 -15.34 13.88
C GLY A 259 34.76 -14.88 15.29
N GLN A 260 34.97 -13.60 15.61
CA GLN A 260 34.56 -12.98 16.86
C GLN A 260 33.30 -12.12 16.65
N PRO A 261 32.44 -11.97 17.67
CA PRO A 261 31.36 -11.01 17.60
C PRO A 261 31.90 -9.57 17.58
N LEU A 262 31.10 -8.66 17.02
CA LEU A 262 31.32 -7.23 17.19
C LEU A 262 31.15 -6.86 18.68
N CYS A 263 32.08 -6.04 19.20
CA CYS A 263 32.00 -5.57 20.58
C CYS A 263 30.82 -4.59 20.75
N ALA A 264 30.38 -4.34 21.99
CA ALA A 264 29.22 -3.49 22.26
C ALA A 264 29.34 -2.08 21.65
N VAL A 265 30.56 -1.51 21.63
CA VAL A 265 30.83 -0.19 21.03
C VAL A 265 30.63 -0.21 19.52
N CYS A 266 31.11 -1.26 18.83
CA CYS A 266 30.89 -1.41 17.39
C CYS A 266 29.42 -1.68 17.07
N ARG A 267 28.75 -2.55 17.84
CA ARG A 267 27.31 -2.83 17.64
C ARG A 267 26.46 -1.59 17.85
N GLU A 268 26.77 -0.75 18.85
CA GLU A 268 26.06 0.50 19.07
C GLU A 268 26.20 1.43 17.87
N LYS A 269 27.41 1.61 17.34
CA LYS A 269 27.65 2.45 16.16
C LYS A 269 26.86 1.97 14.95
N ILE A 270 26.93 0.67 14.68
CA ILE A 270 26.20 0.04 13.56
C ILE A 270 24.69 0.22 13.74
N THR A 271 24.17 -0.02 14.95
CA THR A 271 22.74 0.13 15.25
C THR A 271 22.28 1.57 15.03
N LYS A 272 23.07 2.55 15.48
CA LYS A 272 22.74 3.97 15.30
C LYS A 272 22.75 4.36 13.83
N ASP A 273 23.79 3.98 13.10
CA ASP A 273 23.91 4.29 11.68
C ASP A 273 22.78 3.66 10.86
N LEU A 274 22.43 2.38 11.11
CA LEU A 274 21.32 1.71 10.43
C LEU A 274 19.98 2.39 10.66
N ARG A 275 19.77 2.96 11.85
CA ARG A 275 18.54 3.70 12.17
C ARG A 275 18.55 5.11 11.58
N GLU A 276 19.71 5.76 11.52
CA GLU A 276 19.87 7.10 10.94
C GLU A 276 19.89 7.07 9.40
N SER A 277 20.20 5.93 8.76
CA SER A 277 20.18 5.77 7.30
C SER A 277 18.78 5.51 6.72
N SER A 278 17.83 5.07 7.55
CA SER A 278 16.43 4.86 7.18
C SER A 278 15.56 6.04 7.60
N ASP A 279 14.66 6.50 6.74
CA ASP A 279 13.44 7.19 7.19
C ASP A 279 12.72 6.30 8.22
N ALA A 280 12.69 6.76 9.47
CA ALA A 280 12.14 6.03 10.60
C ALA A 280 10.73 5.41 10.38
N PHE A 281 9.98 5.89 9.39
CA PHE A 281 8.64 5.44 9.01
C PHE A 281 8.50 5.23 7.50
N ASP A 282 7.95 4.09 7.08
CA ASP A 282 7.57 3.81 5.69
C ASP A 282 6.32 4.62 5.28
N ALA A 283 5.40 4.87 6.22
CA ALA A 283 4.21 5.69 6.01
C ALA A 283 3.70 6.33 7.30
N VAL A 284 3.17 7.54 7.20
CA VAL A 284 2.53 8.27 8.30
C VAL A 284 1.21 8.84 7.79
N SER A 285 0.11 8.62 8.52
CA SER A 285 -1.20 9.14 8.14
C SER A 285 -1.98 9.65 9.35
N PRO A 286 -2.63 10.84 9.27
CA PRO A 286 -2.55 11.79 8.15
C PRO A 286 -1.15 12.41 8.02
N THR A 287 -0.75 12.79 6.80
CA THR A 287 0.53 13.49 6.56
C THR A 287 0.50 14.95 7.01
N THR A 288 -0.68 15.52 7.21
CA THR A 288 -0.88 16.88 7.71
C THR A 288 -0.76 16.96 9.22
N SER A 289 0.00 17.93 9.73
CA SER A 289 0.20 18.13 11.18
C SER A 289 -1.02 18.68 11.92
N ALA A 290 -2.06 19.14 11.22
CA ALA A 290 -3.33 19.56 11.82
C ALA A 290 -4.46 18.67 11.29
N VAL A 291 -5.21 18.06 12.20
CA VAL A 291 -6.32 17.14 11.92
C VAL A 291 -7.52 17.58 12.74
N GLN A 292 -8.72 17.62 12.16
CA GLN A 292 -9.95 17.89 12.93
C GLN A 292 -10.32 16.67 13.76
N VAL A 293 -10.86 16.85 14.97
CA VAL A 293 -11.37 15.75 15.81
C VAL A 293 -12.53 15.07 15.08
N ALA A 294 -12.20 13.93 14.49
CA ALA A 294 -13.13 12.99 13.90
C ALA A 294 -12.55 11.59 14.09
N SER A 295 -13.29 10.56 13.67
CA SER A 295 -12.93 9.13 13.59
C SER A 295 -11.59 8.78 12.90
N THR A 296 -10.76 9.78 12.57
CA THR A 296 -9.44 9.64 11.98
C THR A 296 -8.51 8.95 12.97
N THR A 297 -8.11 7.74 12.60
CA THR A 297 -7.07 7.00 13.29
C THR A 297 -5.72 7.55 12.83
N LEU A 298 -4.92 8.03 13.77
CA LEU A 298 -3.52 8.39 13.51
C LEU A 298 -2.73 7.10 13.38
N THR A 299 -1.92 7.00 12.33
CA THR A 299 -1.15 5.80 12.05
C THR A 299 0.29 6.14 11.68
N ALA A 300 1.20 5.29 12.12
CA ALA A 300 2.60 5.30 11.73
C ALA A 300 3.01 3.87 11.40
N THR A 301 3.52 3.65 10.20
CA THR A 301 3.92 2.34 9.69
C THR A 301 5.42 2.29 9.52
N ILE A 302 6.01 1.22 10.02
CA ILE A 302 7.43 0.91 9.90
C ILE A 302 7.58 -0.48 9.26
N PRO A 303 8.77 -0.84 8.78
CA PRO A 303 9.07 -2.22 8.39
C PRO A 303 8.93 -3.10 9.64
N ALA A 304 8.34 -4.29 9.51
CA ALA A 304 8.35 -5.23 10.62
C ALA A 304 9.81 -5.50 10.99
N LEU A 305 10.19 -5.29 12.25
CA LEU A 305 11.58 -5.43 12.64
C LEU A 305 11.82 -6.82 13.25
N ASP A 306 12.98 -7.41 12.99
CA ASP A 306 13.38 -8.70 13.57
C ASP A 306 13.69 -8.58 15.08
N ILE A 307 13.67 -7.37 15.63
CA ILE A 307 13.63 -7.12 17.09
C ILE A 307 12.25 -7.38 17.71
N GLY A 308 11.21 -7.57 16.91
CA GLY A 308 9.81 -7.49 17.34
C GLY A 308 9.27 -6.06 17.23
N ALA A 309 8.14 -5.80 17.89
CA ALA A 309 7.58 -4.46 17.91
C ALA A 309 8.46 -3.51 18.75
N LEU A 310 8.71 -2.30 18.23
CA LEU A 310 9.25 -1.20 19.03
C LEU A 310 8.29 -0.88 20.19
N VAL A 311 8.84 -0.30 21.25
CA VAL A 311 8.03 0.23 22.35
C VAL A 311 7.46 1.56 21.90
N ALA A 312 6.15 1.58 21.71
CA ALA A 312 5.40 2.77 21.35
C ALA A 312 4.77 3.43 22.57
N ASP A 313 4.84 4.75 22.61
CA ASP A 313 4.11 5.57 23.57
C ASP A 313 3.40 6.70 22.83
N TRP A 314 2.07 6.65 22.86
CA TRP A 314 1.24 7.77 22.44
C TRP A 314 1.00 8.69 23.62
N THR A 315 1.08 9.99 23.37
CA THR A 315 0.78 11.02 24.36
C THR A 315 -0.28 11.98 23.84
N ILE A 316 -1.14 12.46 24.74
CA ILE A 316 -2.08 13.56 24.51
C ILE A 316 -1.72 14.67 25.50
N ASP A 317 -1.37 15.85 25.00
CA ASP A 317 -0.86 16.99 25.78
C ASP A 317 0.30 16.60 26.72
N GLY A 318 1.16 15.69 26.24
CA GLY A 318 2.31 15.17 26.97
C GLY A 318 1.99 14.10 28.02
N GLN A 319 0.72 13.69 28.17
CA GLN A 319 0.33 12.58 29.05
C GLN A 319 0.21 11.28 28.24
N SER A 320 0.88 10.21 28.69
CA SER A 320 0.82 8.90 28.03
C SER A 320 -0.59 8.32 28.05
N VAL A 321 -1.03 7.81 26.90
CA VAL A 321 -2.27 7.03 26.71
C VAL A 321 -1.98 5.58 26.30
N GLY A 322 -0.70 5.17 26.37
CA GLY A 322 -0.22 3.82 26.08
C GLY A 322 0.20 3.60 24.62
N ALA A 323 0.37 2.34 24.24
CA ALA A 323 0.95 1.96 22.95
C ALA A 323 -0.02 2.04 21.75
N GLY A 324 -1.31 2.30 22.01
CA GLY A 324 -2.35 2.24 20.98
C GLY A 324 -2.59 0.80 20.48
N VAL A 325 -3.08 0.67 19.25
CA VAL A 325 -3.25 -0.61 18.55
C VAL A 325 -2.04 -0.86 17.67
N ILE A 326 -1.41 -2.02 17.83
CA ILE A 326 -0.27 -2.45 17.02
C ILE A 326 -0.71 -3.62 16.15
N THR A 327 -0.50 -3.50 14.85
CA THR A 327 -0.79 -4.57 13.89
C THR A 327 0.43 -4.85 13.03
N THR A 328 0.70 -6.12 12.76
CA THR A 328 1.77 -6.53 11.84
C THR A 328 1.14 -7.34 10.71
N LEU A 329 1.26 -6.85 9.48
CA LEU A 329 0.71 -7.47 8.29
C LEU A 329 1.69 -7.28 7.14
N ASN A 330 1.89 -8.32 6.32
CA ASN A 330 2.73 -8.28 5.11
C ASN A 330 4.15 -7.69 5.34
N GLY A 331 4.78 -7.99 6.48
CA GLY A 331 6.13 -7.50 6.77
C GLY A 331 6.20 -6.02 7.17
N GLN A 332 5.07 -5.39 7.50
CA GLN A 332 5.01 -4.03 8.06
C GLN A 332 4.32 -4.05 9.42
N THR A 333 4.75 -3.15 10.31
CA THR A 333 4.12 -2.93 11.62
C THR A 333 3.52 -1.53 11.66
N THR A 334 2.23 -1.43 11.93
CA THR A 334 1.48 -0.18 12.03
C THR A 334 1.04 0.08 13.46
N TYR A 335 1.42 1.24 13.97
CA TYR A 335 0.99 1.80 15.25
C TYR A 335 -0.17 2.74 15.00
N SER A 336 -1.29 2.50 15.69
CA SER A 336 -2.55 3.21 15.46
C SER A 336 -3.11 3.77 16.76
N LEU A 337 -3.58 5.00 16.74
CA LEU A 337 -4.34 5.60 17.84
C LEU A 337 -5.57 6.31 17.27
N LEU A 338 -6.74 6.03 17.85
CA LEU A 338 -7.94 6.83 17.62
C LEU A 338 -8.06 7.84 18.77
N PRO A 339 -7.70 9.14 18.58
CA PRO A 339 -7.65 10.08 19.69
C PRO A 339 -9.01 10.27 20.39
N SER A 340 -10.11 10.22 19.65
CA SER A 340 -11.46 10.40 20.19
C SER A 340 -11.83 9.39 21.28
N ALA A 341 -11.25 8.18 21.27
CA ALA A 341 -11.45 7.20 22.33
C ALA A 341 -10.84 7.60 23.69
N HIS A 342 -9.92 8.58 23.68
CA HIS A 342 -9.18 9.03 24.86
C HIS A 342 -9.54 10.46 25.31
N LEU A 343 -10.26 11.22 24.48
CA LEU A 343 -10.57 12.63 24.73
C LEU A 343 -11.92 12.87 25.44
N ALA A 344 -12.70 11.82 25.71
CA ALA A 344 -13.96 11.89 26.49
C ALA A 344 -14.94 13.01 26.04
N GLY A 345 -14.98 13.33 24.74
CA GLY A 345 -15.83 14.40 24.20
C GLY A 345 -15.27 15.83 24.42
N SER A 346 -13.98 15.97 24.72
CA SER A 346 -13.31 17.28 24.78
C SER A 346 -13.34 17.98 23.42
N PHE A 347 -13.85 19.21 23.41
CA PHE A 347 -13.89 20.10 22.24
C PHE A 347 -12.66 21.03 22.15
N ALA A 348 -11.69 20.87 23.04
CA ALA A 348 -10.43 21.61 22.99
C ALA A 348 -9.50 21.04 21.90
N SER A 349 -8.57 21.86 21.43
CA SER A 349 -7.46 21.36 20.61
C SER A 349 -6.42 20.67 21.50
N HIS A 350 -5.94 19.51 21.06
CA HIS A 350 -4.97 18.69 21.78
C HIS A 350 -3.75 18.39 20.90
N VAL A 351 -2.58 18.25 21.51
CA VAL A 351 -1.39 17.78 20.82
C VAL A 351 -1.25 16.29 21.06
N VAL A 352 -1.37 15.50 20.00
CA VAL A 352 -1.20 14.05 20.03
C VAL A 352 0.15 13.70 19.43
N SER A 353 0.99 12.97 20.16
CA SER A 353 2.32 12.60 19.68
C SER A 353 2.62 11.12 19.85
N LEU A 354 3.38 10.54 18.92
CA LEU A 354 3.90 9.18 19.00
C LEU A 354 5.42 9.22 19.18
N THR A 355 5.90 8.52 20.19
CA THR A 355 7.32 8.21 20.38
C THR A 355 7.53 6.71 20.21
N LEU A 356 8.54 6.32 19.43
CA LEU A 356 8.98 4.94 19.31
C LEU A 356 10.38 4.79 19.93
N SER A 357 10.63 3.66 20.58
CA SER A 357 11.94 3.33 21.14
C SER A 357 12.30 1.88 20.83
N ASP A 358 13.56 1.65 20.51
CA ASP A 358 14.12 0.32 20.25
C ASP A 358 14.51 -0.33 21.60
N PRO A 359 13.88 -1.46 21.98
CA PRO A 359 14.08 -2.07 23.29
C PRO A 359 15.39 -2.87 23.39
N THR A 360 16.20 -2.94 22.35
CA THR A 360 17.46 -3.69 22.38
C THR A 360 18.45 -3.10 23.38
N THR A 361 19.34 -3.95 23.87
CA THR A 361 20.48 -3.52 24.69
C THR A 361 21.68 -3.12 23.83
N PHE A 362 21.50 -2.87 22.52
CA PHE A 362 22.61 -2.57 21.62
C PHE A 362 23.08 -1.12 21.68
N TYR A 363 22.29 -0.24 22.29
CA TYR A 363 22.66 1.12 22.60
C TYR A 363 22.18 1.46 24.02
N ARG A 364 22.75 2.50 24.63
CA ARG A 364 22.44 2.87 26.02
C ARG A 364 21.40 3.98 26.10
N LEU A 365 20.29 3.71 26.78
CA LEU A 365 19.21 4.68 27.08
C LEU A 365 19.65 5.92 27.89
N GLN A 366 20.83 5.88 28.51
CA GLN A 366 21.42 7.03 29.22
C GLN A 366 22.05 8.05 28.26
N MET A 367 22.12 7.74 26.96
CA MET A 367 22.44 8.71 25.92
C MET A 367 21.15 9.39 25.43
N PRO A 368 21.16 10.72 25.19
CA PRO A 368 20.07 11.42 24.53
C PRO A 368 20.09 11.10 23.01
N TRP A 369 19.82 9.84 22.66
CA TRP A 369 19.68 9.39 21.28
C TRP A 369 18.24 8.93 21.06
N GLN A 370 17.54 9.64 20.17
CA GLN A 370 16.16 9.34 19.78
C GLN A 370 16.21 8.91 18.31
N PRO A 371 16.25 7.59 18.03
CA PRO A 371 16.33 7.08 16.66
C PRO A 371 15.12 7.45 15.80
N PHE A 372 13.98 7.65 16.45
CA PHE A 372 12.72 7.96 15.80
C PHE A 372 12.40 9.43 16.05
N PRO A 373 12.08 10.21 15.01
CA PRO A 373 11.51 11.52 15.22
C PRO A 373 10.16 11.36 15.91
N VAL A 374 9.86 12.26 16.85
CA VAL A 374 8.53 12.32 17.46
C VAL A 374 7.55 12.77 16.39
N LEU A 375 6.57 11.92 16.07
CA LEU A 375 5.45 12.31 15.22
C LEU A 375 4.45 13.08 16.07
N SER A 376 3.95 14.20 15.57
CA SER A 376 3.03 15.06 16.31
C SER A 376 1.95 15.62 15.41
N TRP A 377 0.72 15.57 15.92
CA TRP A 377 -0.48 16.11 15.29
C TRP A 377 -1.18 17.04 16.28
N THR A 378 -1.63 18.19 15.79
CA THR A 378 -2.64 18.99 16.46
C THR A 378 -4.00 18.44 16.07
N VAL A 379 -4.70 17.88 17.04
CA VAL A 379 -6.05 17.34 16.92
C VAL A 379 -7.01 18.41 17.42
N ASN A 380 -7.65 19.13 16.50
CA ASN A 380 -8.50 20.27 16.81
C ASN A 380 -9.90 19.79 17.22
N GLY A 381 -10.27 19.96 18.49
CA GLY A 381 -11.68 19.86 18.88
C GLY A 381 -12.51 21.00 18.27
N SER A 382 -13.78 20.71 18.02
CA SER A 382 -14.76 21.69 17.52
C SER A 382 -16.00 21.63 18.40
N ASP A 383 -16.36 22.76 19.01
CA ASP A 383 -17.66 22.95 19.67
C ASP A 383 -18.67 23.46 18.63
N ALA A 384 -18.67 22.89 17.43
CA ALA A 384 -19.71 23.12 16.44
C ALA A 384 -20.83 22.11 16.67
N ASP A 385 -22.07 22.56 16.47
CA ASP A 385 -23.27 21.79 16.80
C ASP A 385 -24.26 21.96 15.66
N PHE A 386 -24.29 21.04 14.69
CA PHE A 386 -25.13 21.22 13.51
C PHE A 386 -26.53 20.67 13.78
N ALA A 387 -27.49 21.57 13.95
CA ALA A 387 -28.89 21.23 14.09
C ALA A 387 -29.67 21.45 12.79
N VAL A 388 -30.51 20.48 12.44
CA VAL A 388 -31.56 20.68 11.43
C VAL A 388 -32.71 21.43 12.10
N THR A 389 -32.75 22.74 11.89
CA THR A 389 -33.67 23.65 12.61
C THR A 389 -34.99 23.88 11.89
N ALA A 390 -35.06 23.59 10.59
CA ALA A 390 -36.32 23.57 9.85
C ALA A 390 -36.25 22.60 8.67
N MET A 391 -37.40 22.04 8.30
CA MET A 391 -37.59 21.22 7.11
C MET A 391 -38.99 21.42 6.53
N SER A 392 -39.10 21.38 5.20
CA SER A 392 -40.36 21.26 4.47
C SER A 392 -40.19 20.50 3.15
N LEU A 393 -41.30 19.97 2.63
CA LEU A 393 -41.38 19.32 1.32
C LEU A 393 -42.18 20.22 0.36
N GLU A 394 -41.65 20.48 -0.83
CA GLU A 394 -42.36 21.34 -1.82
C GLU A 394 -43.44 20.58 -2.60
N SER A 395 -43.16 19.33 -2.98
CA SER A 395 -44.08 18.47 -3.70
C SER A 395 -43.67 17.02 -3.50
N VAL A 396 -44.61 16.17 -3.12
CA VAL A 396 -44.40 14.72 -3.05
C VAL A 396 -44.59 14.15 -4.46
N PRO A 397 -43.62 13.39 -5.03
CA PRO A 397 -43.76 12.90 -6.38
C PRO A 397 -44.83 11.82 -6.45
N GLY A 398 -45.45 11.74 -7.61
CA GLY A 398 -46.43 10.71 -7.87
C GLY A 398 -45.78 9.37 -8.19
N LEU A 399 -44.58 9.35 -8.76
CA LEU A 399 -44.03 8.13 -9.37
C LEU A 399 -42.64 7.75 -8.83
N PRO A 400 -42.35 6.45 -8.63
CA PRO A 400 -40.99 5.97 -8.44
C PRO A 400 -40.03 6.52 -9.50
N GLY A 401 -38.85 7.00 -9.09
CA GLY A 401 -37.86 7.60 -9.98
C GLY A 401 -38.00 9.11 -10.22
N GLU A 402 -39.13 9.73 -9.84
CA GLU A 402 -39.29 11.19 -9.93
C GLU A 402 -38.50 11.94 -8.85
N LEU A 403 -38.18 13.19 -9.17
CA LEU A 403 -37.56 14.12 -8.23
C LEU A 403 -38.63 14.78 -7.36
N PHE A 404 -38.37 14.82 -6.05
CA PHE A 404 -38.95 15.79 -5.14
C PHE A 404 -37.87 16.71 -4.60
N HIS A 405 -38.30 17.76 -3.92
CA HIS A 405 -37.39 18.71 -3.32
C HIS A 405 -37.65 18.85 -1.85
N VAL A 406 -36.58 18.70 -1.09
CA VAL A 406 -36.53 18.95 0.35
C VAL A 406 -35.90 20.32 0.55
N ASN A 407 -36.62 21.19 1.24
CA ASN A 407 -36.08 22.44 1.76
C ASN A 407 -35.75 22.23 3.22
N ASP A 408 -34.50 22.44 3.59
CA ASP A 408 -34.06 22.28 4.96
C ASP A 408 -33.12 23.42 5.36
N THR A 409 -33.08 23.66 6.66
CA THR A 409 -32.28 24.71 7.28
C THR A 409 -31.40 24.09 8.34
N VAL A 410 -30.09 24.17 8.12
CA VAL A 410 -29.10 23.72 9.09
C VAL A 410 -28.48 24.95 9.76
N THR A 411 -28.41 24.92 11.09
CA THR A 411 -27.78 25.97 11.90
C THR A 411 -26.66 25.35 12.71
N ASN A 412 -25.50 25.99 12.74
CA ASN A 412 -24.47 25.67 13.71
C ASN A 412 -24.80 26.38 15.04
N LEU A 413 -25.37 25.66 16.00
CA LEU A 413 -25.73 26.15 17.34
C LEU A 413 -24.53 26.26 18.29
N GLY A 414 -23.37 25.75 17.87
CA GLY A 414 -22.14 25.71 18.64
C GLY A 414 -21.43 27.06 18.70
N THR A 415 -20.33 27.12 19.44
CA THR A 415 -19.54 28.35 19.64
C THR A 415 -18.34 28.48 18.71
N THR A 416 -18.01 27.44 17.95
CA THR A 416 -16.91 27.45 16.97
C THR A 416 -17.43 27.26 15.55
N SER A 417 -16.60 27.63 14.55
CA SER A 417 -16.92 27.33 13.15
C SER A 417 -16.84 25.83 12.92
N GLY A 418 -17.90 25.22 12.40
CA GLY A 418 -17.92 23.81 12.02
C GLY A 418 -17.26 23.59 10.66
N PRO A 419 -16.64 22.42 10.42
CA PRO A 419 -16.10 22.07 9.11
C PRO A 419 -17.22 21.89 8.07
N PRO A 420 -16.88 21.70 6.78
CA PRO A 420 -17.84 21.15 5.81
C PRO A 420 -18.36 19.77 6.26
N VAL A 421 -19.66 19.52 6.09
CA VAL A 421 -20.32 18.30 6.57
C VAL A 421 -21.29 17.72 5.54
N HIS A 422 -21.38 16.40 5.47
CA HIS A 422 -22.36 15.68 4.67
C HIS A 422 -23.76 15.81 5.28
N VAL A 423 -24.75 15.81 4.41
CA VAL A 423 -26.16 15.82 4.77
C VAL A 423 -26.85 14.77 3.92
N GLY A 424 -27.30 13.70 4.56
CA GLY A 424 -28.10 12.65 3.95
C GLY A 424 -29.59 12.96 4.00
N TYR A 425 -30.30 12.62 2.93
CA TYR A 425 -31.76 12.67 2.84
C TYR A 425 -32.29 11.25 2.75
N TYR A 426 -33.22 10.91 3.62
CA TYR A 426 -33.63 9.53 3.84
C TYR A 426 -35.14 9.36 3.71
N LEU A 427 -35.54 8.20 3.20
CA LEU A 427 -36.90 7.71 3.17
C LEU A 427 -37.02 6.55 4.17
N SER A 428 -37.85 6.71 5.20
CA SER A 428 -38.02 5.76 6.29
C SER A 428 -39.46 5.23 6.40
N SER A 429 -39.62 4.00 6.87
CA SER A 429 -40.92 3.41 7.20
C SER A 429 -41.50 3.92 8.52
N ASP A 430 -40.71 4.59 9.36
CA ASP A 430 -41.16 5.17 10.62
C ASP A 430 -40.60 6.59 10.83
N ALA A 431 -41.04 7.24 11.92
CA ALA A 431 -40.70 8.65 12.19
C ALA A 431 -39.28 8.84 12.75
N THR A 432 -38.45 7.80 12.79
CA THR A 432 -37.08 7.82 13.28
C THR A 432 -36.11 7.69 12.11
N ILE A 433 -35.38 8.75 11.83
CA ILE A 433 -34.40 8.77 10.73
C ILE A 433 -33.07 8.24 11.22
N THR A 434 -32.54 7.27 10.49
CA THR A 434 -31.25 6.61 10.75
C THR A 434 -30.51 6.42 9.43
N THR A 435 -29.21 6.16 9.50
CA THR A 435 -28.39 5.85 8.32
C THR A 435 -28.68 4.48 7.70
N SER A 436 -29.55 3.68 8.32
CA SER A 436 -30.03 2.41 7.76
C SER A 436 -31.29 2.55 6.90
N ASP A 437 -31.91 3.74 6.89
CA ASP A 437 -33.02 4.07 6.01
C ASP A 437 -32.57 4.22 4.54
N ILE A 438 -33.53 4.36 3.62
CA ILE A 438 -33.21 4.44 2.20
C ILE A 438 -32.70 5.85 1.86
N LEU A 439 -31.42 5.96 1.50
CA LEU A 439 -30.84 7.23 1.02
C LEU A 439 -31.48 7.62 -0.33
N VAL A 440 -32.08 8.81 -0.39
CA VAL A 440 -32.79 9.34 -1.57
C VAL A 440 -32.19 10.62 -2.12
N GLY A 441 -31.23 11.20 -1.42
CA GLY A 441 -30.46 12.35 -1.84
C GLY A 441 -29.32 12.64 -0.86
N GLU A 442 -28.37 13.46 -1.28
CA GLU A 442 -27.22 13.86 -0.48
C GLU A 442 -26.73 15.24 -0.90
N ARG A 443 -26.08 15.95 0.04
CA ARG A 443 -25.30 17.15 -0.27
C ARG A 443 -24.15 17.32 0.74
N VAL A 444 -23.20 18.18 0.41
CA VAL A 444 -22.18 18.66 1.35
C VAL A 444 -22.44 20.13 1.68
N LEU A 445 -22.57 20.44 2.97
CA LEU A 445 -22.58 21.80 3.49
C LEU A 445 -21.15 22.35 3.55
N PRO A 446 -20.93 23.63 3.21
CA PRO A 446 -19.66 24.28 3.47
C PRO A 446 -19.45 24.50 4.98
N SER A 447 -18.25 24.94 5.37
CA SER A 447 -17.98 25.38 6.74
C SER A 447 -18.96 26.47 7.17
N LEU A 448 -19.56 26.30 8.35
CA LEU A 448 -20.56 27.19 8.92
C LEU A 448 -20.02 27.79 10.22
N ALA A 449 -19.91 29.12 10.26
CA ALA A 449 -19.51 29.84 11.46
C ALA A 449 -20.50 29.60 12.61
N ALA A 450 -20.05 29.84 13.85
CA ALA A 450 -20.90 29.76 15.04
C ALA A 450 -22.15 30.65 14.90
N GLY A 451 -23.33 30.08 15.15
CA GLY A 451 -24.63 30.73 15.01
C GLY A 451 -25.09 30.98 13.56
N ALA A 452 -24.29 30.59 12.55
CA ALA A 452 -24.69 30.76 11.16
C ALA A 452 -25.71 29.69 10.75
N THR A 453 -26.59 30.09 9.84
CA THR A 453 -27.67 29.26 9.31
C THR A 453 -27.57 29.21 7.79
N LEU A 454 -27.79 28.04 7.22
CA LEU A 454 -27.88 27.84 5.78
C LEU A 454 -29.17 27.08 5.43
N SER A 455 -30.03 27.73 4.65
CA SER A 455 -31.23 27.14 4.08
C SER A 455 -30.99 26.83 2.61
N LEU A 456 -31.25 25.59 2.21
CA LEU A 456 -31.00 25.11 0.87
C LEU A 456 -32.12 24.19 0.39
N ARG A 457 -32.18 24.05 -0.93
CA ARG A 457 -33.16 23.22 -1.64
C ARG A 457 -32.43 22.08 -2.33
N THR A 458 -32.75 20.84 -1.96
CA THR A 458 -32.07 19.64 -2.50
C THR A 458 -33.05 18.78 -3.27
N GLY A 459 -32.67 18.39 -4.50
CA GLY A 459 -33.40 17.42 -5.30
C GLY A 459 -33.13 16.00 -4.81
N CYS A 460 -34.18 15.32 -4.35
CA CYS A 460 -34.14 13.93 -3.90
C CYS A 460 -34.95 13.06 -4.87
N ARG A 461 -34.56 11.81 -5.08
CA ARG A 461 -35.21 10.91 -6.04
C ARG A 461 -35.90 9.77 -5.33
N LEU A 462 -37.19 9.56 -5.62
CA LEU A 462 -37.88 8.38 -5.11
C LEU A 462 -37.23 7.10 -5.67
N PRO A 463 -36.93 6.10 -4.82
CA PRO A 463 -36.39 4.83 -5.28
C PRO A 463 -37.31 4.15 -6.30
N LEU A 464 -36.72 3.53 -7.33
CA LEU A 464 -37.46 2.74 -8.33
C LEU A 464 -37.94 1.39 -7.79
N GLN A 465 -37.46 0.97 -6.62
CA GLN A 465 -37.71 -0.35 -6.03
C GLN A 465 -38.06 -0.19 -4.54
N ASN A 466 -38.77 -1.19 -3.99
CA ASN A 466 -39.16 -1.27 -2.56
C ASN A 466 -40.02 -0.09 -2.05
N VAL A 467 -40.64 0.65 -2.98
CA VAL A 467 -41.49 1.81 -2.73
C VAL A 467 -42.75 1.61 -3.57
N PHE A 468 -43.82 1.10 -2.94
CA PHE A 468 -45.05 0.67 -3.62
C PHE A 468 -46.18 1.72 -3.51
N PRO A 469 -47.10 1.77 -4.49
CA PRO A 469 -48.25 2.66 -4.41
C PRO A 469 -49.07 2.44 -3.13
N GLY A 470 -49.37 3.54 -2.43
CA GLY A 470 -50.15 3.52 -1.19
C GLY A 470 -49.35 3.21 0.08
N GLN A 471 -48.05 2.92 -0.02
CA GLN A 471 -47.17 2.94 1.15
C GLN A 471 -46.91 4.38 1.58
N GLN A 472 -46.82 4.59 2.89
CA GLN A 472 -46.51 5.89 3.45
C GLN A 472 -45.12 5.86 4.05
N PHE A 473 -44.30 6.84 3.65
CA PHE A 473 -42.93 6.98 4.12
C PHE A 473 -42.73 8.34 4.76
N TRP A 474 -41.84 8.37 5.74
CA TRP A 474 -41.30 9.59 6.31
C TRP A 474 -40.08 10.03 5.51
N VAL A 475 -39.96 11.33 5.29
CA VAL A 475 -38.74 11.91 4.71
C VAL A 475 -37.98 12.63 5.80
N GLY A 476 -36.69 12.33 5.88
CA GLY A 476 -35.77 12.90 6.86
C GLY A 476 -34.57 13.58 6.23
N VAL A 477 -34.01 14.52 6.97
CA VAL A 477 -32.65 15.03 6.78
C VAL A 477 -31.85 14.62 7.99
N PHE A 478 -30.60 14.24 7.76
CA PHE A 478 -29.63 13.96 8.79
C PHE A 478 -28.31 14.67 8.41
N VAL A 479 -27.92 15.70 9.16
CA VAL A 479 -26.61 16.36 9.02
C VAL A 479 -25.54 15.60 9.81
N ASN A 480 -24.32 15.54 9.26
CA ASN A 480 -23.19 14.79 9.82
C ASN A 480 -23.54 13.30 10.02
N ASP A 481 -24.31 12.75 9.09
CA ASP A 481 -24.77 11.36 9.06
C ASP A 481 -23.61 10.35 8.85
N GLN A 482 -22.43 10.82 8.44
CA GLN A 482 -21.21 10.01 8.35
C GLN A 482 -20.28 10.20 9.55
N SER A 483 -20.68 10.98 10.57
CA SER A 483 -19.91 11.27 11.78
C SER A 483 -18.51 11.84 11.47
N GLU A 484 -18.46 12.78 10.53
CA GLU A 484 -17.24 13.44 10.05
C GLU A 484 -16.57 14.35 11.07
N PHE A 485 -17.27 14.74 12.14
CA PHE A 485 -16.66 15.33 13.34
C PHE A 485 -17.56 15.13 14.58
N PHE A 486 -17.01 15.35 15.78
CA PHE A 486 -17.75 15.21 17.03
C PHE A 486 -18.56 16.48 17.34
N GLU A 487 -19.86 16.30 17.60
CA GLU A 487 -20.78 17.39 17.97
C GLU A 487 -21.35 17.15 19.38
N PRO A 488 -21.68 18.21 20.14
CA PRO A 488 -22.16 18.09 21.52
C PRO A 488 -23.58 17.51 21.63
N ASN A 489 -24.45 17.74 20.65
CA ASN A 489 -25.80 17.21 20.60
C ASN A 489 -26.02 16.46 19.28
N LEU A 490 -26.46 15.20 19.36
CA LEU A 490 -26.74 14.40 18.15
C LEU A 490 -28.25 14.20 17.92
N LEU A 491 -29.10 14.73 18.81
CA LEU A 491 -30.54 14.54 18.74
C LEU A 491 -31.23 15.52 17.79
N ASP A 492 -30.62 16.68 17.55
CA ASP A 492 -31.07 17.76 16.67
C ASP A 492 -30.43 17.74 15.28
N ASN A 493 -29.46 16.85 15.05
CA ASN A 493 -28.87 16.60 13.72
C ASN A 493 -29.86 16.01 12.70
N ARG A 494 -31.04 15.60 13.14
CA ARG A 494 -32.04 15.02 12.25
C ARG A 494 -33.40 15.64 12.47
N MET A 495 -34.09 15.84 11.36
CA MET A 495 -35.47 16.31 11.38
C MET A 495 -36.27 15.53 10.35
N VAL A 496 -37.52 15.23 10.71
CA VAL A 496 -38.51 14.58 9.85
C VAL A 496 -39.48 15.62 9.32
N ALA A 497 -39.82 15.51 8.03
CA ALA A 497 -40.77 16.39 7.39
C ALA A 497 -42.15 16.26 8.01
N THR A 498 -42.90 17.36 8.00
CA THR A 498 -44.34 17.31 8.29
C THR A 498 -45.08 16.71 7.10
N GLY A 499 -45.68 15.53 7.32
CA GLY A 499 -46.45 14.81 6.30
C GLY A 499 -45.72 13.59 5.75
N LEU A 500 -46.50 12.68 5.17
CA LEU A 500 -46.01 11.41 4.62
C LEU A 500 -45.90 11.50 3.11
N VAL A 501 -44.82 10.95 2.57
CA VAL A 501 -44.68 10.72 1.14
C VAL A 501 -45.38 9.42 0.80
N SER A 502 -46.33 9.50 -0.13
CA SER A 502 -47.02 8.32 -0.68
C SER A 502 -46.74 8.26 -2.18
N PRO A 503 -46.01 7.24 -2.65
CA PRO A 503 -45.91 6.96 -4.07
C PRO A 503 -47.32 6.74 -4.60
N THR A 504 -47.67 7.42 -5.69
CA THR A 504 -48.91 7.17 -6.44
C THR A 504 -48.66 6.14 -7.55
N ASN A 505 -49.73 5.67 -8.18
CA ASN A 505 -49.61 4.72 -9.27
C ASN A 505 -48.78 5.31 -10.41
N ALA A 506 -47.65 4.67 -10.72
CA ALA A 506 -47.32 4.49 -12.12
C ALA A 506 -48.53 3.78 -12.73
N THR A 507 -49.07 4.33 -13.82
CA THR A 507 -49.99 3.59 -14.67
C THR A 507 -49.18 2.44 -15.29
N VAL A 508 -48.86 1.43 -14.48
CA VAL A 508 -48.50 0.11 -14.96
C VAL A 508 -49.79 -0.38 -15.58
N LEU A 509 -49.87 -0.31 -16.91
CA LEU A 509 -50.78 -1.16 -17.65
C LEU A 509 -50.39 -2.59 -17.29
N SER A 510 -50.96 -3.14 -16.21
CA SER A 510 -51.16 -4.56 -16.14
C SER A 510 -52.23 -4.84 -17.20
N PRO A 511 -51.90 -5.48 -18.33
CA PRO A 511 -52.97 -5.89 -19.22
C PRO A 511 -53.77 -6.92 -18.43
N SER A 512 -55.08 -6.66 -18.31
CA SER A 512 -56.02 -7.72 -17.96
C SER A 512 -55.76 -8.92 -18.88
N PRO A 513 -55.86 -10.17 -18.39
CA PRO A 513 -55.63 -11.35 -19.22
C PRO A 513 -56.47 -11.25 -20.50
N VAL A 514 -55.78 -11.24 -21.64
CA VAL A 514 -56.45 -11.14 -22.95
C VAL A 514 -56.85 -12.54 -23.36
N PHE A 515 -58.14 -12.84 -23.32
CA PHE A 515 -58.69 -14.09 -23.82
C PHE A 515 -58.83 -14.01 -25.35
N MET A 516 -58.13 -14.87 -26.08
CA MET A 516 -58.17 -14.89 -27.55
C MET A 516 -58.50 -16.29 -28.07
N ASN A 517 -59.62 -16.43 -28.78
CA ASN A 517 -59.95 -17.65 -29.52
C ASN A 517 -59.22 -17.64 -30.87
N LEU A 518 -58.13 -18.39 -31.00
CA LEU A 518 -57.32 -18.45 -32.24
C LEU A 518 -57.56 -19.72 -33.05
N THR A 519 -58.24 -19.60 -34.20
CA THR A 519 -58.56 -20.70 -35.13
C THR A 519 -57.63 -20.78 -36.36
N ALA A 520 -56.66 -19.87 -36.54
CA ALA A 520 -55.69 -19.86 -37.64
C ALA A 520 -54.38 -19.10 -37.25
N THR A 521 -53.35 -19.16 -38.11
CA THR A 521 -52.12 -18.35 -37.97
C THR A 521 -52.45 -16.85 -37.99
N GLN A 522 -52.17 -16.14 -36.90
CA GLN A 522 -52.39 -14.69 -36.78
C GLN A 522 -51.13 -14.01 -36.24
N THR A 523 -50.94 -12.74 -36.63
CA THR A 523 -49.92 -11.85 -36.05
C THR A 523 -50.47 -11.22 -34.78
N LEU A 524 -49.77 -11.37 -33.64
CA LEU A 524 -50.13 -10.75 -32.38
C LEU A 524 -49.16 -9.61 -32.06
N THR A 525 -49.63 -8.37 -32.05
CA THR A 525 -48.85 -7.21 -31.62
C THR A 525 -49.04 -6.99 -30.12
N ILE A 526 -47.95 -7.08 -29.34
CA ILE A 526 -47.95 -6.82 -27.90
C ILE A 526 -47.20 -5.50 -27.65
N PRO A 527 -47.87 -4.42 -27.24
CA PRO A 527 -47.17 -3.21 -26.82
C PRO A 527 -46.53 -3.48 -25.44
N ILE A 528 -45.21 -3.45 -25.39
CA ILE A 528 -44.44 -3.49 -24.14
C ILE A 528 -43.79 -2.13 -23.96
N ASP A 529 -44.15 -1.42 -22.89
CA ASP A 529 -43.56 -0.13 -22.55
C ASP A 529 -42.39 -0.35 -21.60
N PHE A 530 -41.18 -0.09 -22.09
CA PHE A 530 -39.93 -0.23 -21.33
C PHE A 530 -39.47 1.10 -20.69
N GLY A 531 -40.30 2.16 -20.75
CA GLY A 531 -39.91 3.51 -20.39
C GLY A 531 -39.03 4.19 -21.47
N PRO A 532 -38.54 5.42 -21.21
CA PRO A 532 -37.74 6.17 -22.17
C PRO A 532 -36.41 5.48 -22.49
N ALA A 533 -36.00 5.56 -23.75
CA ALA A 533 -34.77 4.98 -24.27
C ALA A 533 -33.51 5.49 -23.55
N GLU A 534 -32.77 4.60 -22.88
CA GLU A 534 -31.44 4.88 -22.34
C GLU A 534 -30.40 4.07 -23.13
N GLY A 535 -29.41 4.75 -23.71
CA GLY A 535 -28.54 4.24 -24.80
C GLY A 535 -27.62 3.05 -24.49
N ASN A 536 -27.72 2.41 -23.32
CA ASN A 536 -26.84 1.30 -22.92
C ASN A 536 -27.56 0.09 -22.31
N ARG A 537 -28.89 0.03 -22.39
CA ARG A 537 -29.68 -1.10 -21.85
C ARG A 537 -29.93 -2.18 -22.89
N VAL A 538 -29.84 -3.43 -22.45
CA VAL A 538 -30.25 -4.61 -23.24
C VAL A 538 -31.50 -5.22 -22.60
N TYR A 539 -32.49 -5.54 -23.44
CA TYR A 539 -33.76 -6.15 -23.02
C TYR A 539 -33.78 -7.63 -23.39
N ARG A 540 -34.27 -8.49 -22.49
CA ARG A 540 -34.40 -9.94 -22.70
C ARG A 540 -35.83 -10.38 -22.39
N LEU A 541 -36.42 -11.23 -23.24
CA LEU A 541 -37.80 -11.69 -23.08
C LEU A 541 -37.86 -13.21 -23.00
N PHE A 542 -38.57 -13.76 -22.01
CA PHE A 542 -38.69 -15.19 -21.76
C PHE A 542 -40.16 -15.61 -21.85
N PRO A 543 -40.53 -16.54 -22.76
CA PRO A 543 -41.81 -17.22 -22.69
C PRO A 543 -41.74 -18.40 -21.72
N SER A 544 -42.78 -18.60 -20.92
CA SER A 544 -43.03 -19.82 -20.15
C SER A 544 -44.41 -20.35 -20.49
N VAL A 545 -44.53 -21.66 -20.70
CA VAL A 545 -45.80 -22.29 -21.08
C VAL A 545 -46.25 -23.21 -19.96
N THR A 546 -47.51 -23.09 -19.54
CA THR A 546 -48.14 -24.01 -18.59
C THR A 546 -49.30 -24.73 -19.27
N ALA A 547 -49.19 -26.06 -19.41
CA ALA A 547 -50.30 -26.89 -19.87
C ALA A 547 -51.31 -27.10 -18.72
N PRO A 548 -52.63 -27.18 -18.99
CA PRO A 548 -53.61 -27.48 -17.96
C PRO A 548 -53.44 -28.94 -17.51
N GLY A 549 -52.91 -29.16 -16.30
CA GLY A 549 -53.02 -30.46 -15.62
C GLY A 549 -51.77 -31.06 -14.96
N THR A 550 -50.56 -30.50 -15.11
CA THR A 550 -49.35 -31.10 -14.49
C THR A 550 -48.66 -30.26 -13.42
N GLY A 551 -49.13 -29.05 -13.12
CA GLY A 551 -48.70 -28.23 -11.96
C GLY A 551 -47.19 -27.93 -11.87
N THR A 552 -46.40 -28.28 -12.88
CA THR A 552 -44.96 -28.13 -12.94
C THR A 552 -44.62 -27.16 -14.06
N PRO A 553 -44.00 -26.00 -13.76
CA PRO A 553 -43.48 -25.12 -14.79
C PRO A 553 -42.46 -25.91 -15.63
N PHE A 554 -42.62 -25.91 -16.95
CA PHE A 554 -41.49 -26.29 -17.80
C PHE A 554 -40.40 -25.22 -17.58
N GLY A 555 -39.19 -25.65 -17.23
CA GLY A 555 -38.08 -24.75 -16.90
C GLY A 555 -37.79 -23.71 -17.99
N PRO A 556 -37.07 -22.62 -17.66
CA PRO A 556 -36.91 -21.47 -18.54
C PRO A 556 -36.36 -21.89 -19.91
N TYR A 557 -37.16 -21.71 -20.97
CA TYR A 557 -36.67 -21.80 -22.33
C TYR A 557 -35.85 -20.53 -22.61
N VAL A 558 -34.54 -20.69 -22.72
CA VAL A 558 -33.61 -19.58 -22.95
C VAL A 558 -33.43 -19.40 -24.46
N GLY A 559 -34.28 -18.57 -25.07
CA GLY A 559 -33.95 -17.90 -26.33
C GLY A 559 -33.32 -16.54 -25.99
N VAL A 560 -32.00 -16.40 -26.10
CA VAL A 560 -31.33 -15.12 -25.86
C VAL A 560 -31.25 -14.36 -27.18
N ALA A 561 -31.90 -13.20 -27.24
CA ALA A 561 -31.57 -12.18 -28.24
C ALA A 561 -31.22 -10.88 -27.48
N PRO A 562 -29.94 -10.48 -27.41
CA PRO A 562 -29.59 -9.14 -26.97
C PRO A 562 -29.90 -8.15 -28.10
N PHE A 563 -30.63 -7.07 -27.78
CA PHE A 563 -30.85 -5.96 -28.71
C PHE A 563 -30.05 -4.74 -28.23
N ARG A 564 -29.23 -4.18 -29.12
CA ARG A 564 -28.73 -2.79 -29.03
C ARG A 564 -29.62 -1.90 -29.92
N PHE A 565 -29.62 -0.59 -29.68
CA PHE A 565 -30.45 0.37 -30.43
C PHE A 565 -30.13 0.42 -31.93
N ASP A 566 -29.02 -0.17 -32.36
CA ASP A 566 -28.33 0.16 -33.60
C ASP A 566 -27.65 -1.00 -34.37
N GLU A 567 -27.68 -2.25 -33.90
CA GLU A 567 -27.19 -3.41 -34.70
C GLU A 567 -28.10 -4.64 -34.61
N VAL A 568 -28.43 -5.22 -35.78
CA VAL A 568 -29.11 -6.52 -35.92
C VAL A 568 -28.14 -7.51 -36.55
N SER A 569 -27.76 -8.56 -35.82
CA SER A 569 -27.18 -9.76 -36.41
C SER A 569 -27.90 -11.00 -35.87
N VAL A 570 -28.45 -11.78 -36.82
CA VAL A 570 -29.23 -12.99 -36.58
C VAL A 570 -28.35 -14.05 -35.91
N ILE A 571 -28.69 -14.46 -34.68
CA ILE A 571 -28.12 -15.66 -34.05
C ILE A 571 -29.11 -16.80 -34.24
N VAL A 572 -28.76 -17.76 -35.10
CA VAL A 572 -29.49 -19.03 -35.23
C VAL A 572 -28.82 -20.04 -34.30
N GLY A 573 -29.46 -20.36 -33.17
CA GLY A 573 -29.06 -21.45 -32.29
C GLY A 573 -29.90 -22.70 -32.55
N THR A 574 -29.33 -23.73 -33.16
CA THR A 574 -29.95 -25.06 -33.29
C THR A 574 -29.47 -26.01 -32.19
N GLY A 575 -30.40 -26.59 -31.42
CA GLY A 575 -30.22 -27.84 -30.66
C GLY A 575 -30.75 -27.80 -29.21
N ILE A 576 -31.39 -28.82 -28.63
CA ILE A 576 -31.86 -30.14 -29.09
C ILE A 576 -33.07 -30.54 -28.19
N ILE A 577 -34.02 -31.29 -28.79
CA ILE A 577 -35.10 -32.12 -28.19
C ILE A 577 -36.44 -31.43 -27.88
N GLY A 578 -37.28 -31.38 -28.93
CA GLY A 578 -38.72 -31.65 -28.84
C GLY A 578 -39.63 -30.42 -28.74
N TRP A 579 -40.41 -30.18 -29.80
CA TRP A 579 -41.59 -29.30 -29.91
C TRP A 579 -41.32 -27.86 -30.43
N PRO A 580 -41.72 -27.52 -31.67
CA PRO A 580 -41.37 -26.26 -32.35
C PRO A 580 -42.40 -25.16 -32.05
N TRP A 581 -42.39 -24.58 -30.85
CA TRP A 581 -43.42 -23.60 -30.45
C TRP A 581 -43.08 -22.15 -30.82
N PHE A 582 -41.80 -21.83 -31.00
CA PHE A 582 -41.35 -20.47 -31.30
C PHE A 582 -40.24 -20.53 -32.34
N GLN A 583 -40.55 -20.17 -33.59
CA GLN A 583 -39.58 -20.27 -34.68
C GLN A 583 -38.92 -18.95 -35.07
N ASN A 584 -39.48 -17.78 -34.75
CA ASN A 584 -38.85 -16.49 -35.07
C ASN A 584 -39.33 -15.38 -34.12
N PHE A 585 -38.41 -14.67 -33.47
CA PHE A 585 -38.66 -13.37 -32.84
C PHE A 585 -37.86 -12.32 -33.61
N SER A 586 -38.51 -11.27 -34.13
CA SER A 586 -37.85 -10.16 -34.79
C SER A 586 -38.63 -8.89 -34.49
N GLY A 587 -37.99 -7.88 -33.90
CA GLY A 587 -38.61 -6.60 -33.57
C GLY A 587 -37.57 -5.52 -33.29
N VAL A 588 -37.90 -4.28 -33.64
CA VAL A 588 -37.15 -3.04 -33.33
C VAL A 588 -38.04 -2.23 -32.37
N LEU A 589 -37.45 -1.63 -31.32
CA LEU A 589 -38.16 -0.68 -30.45
C LEU A 589 -38.44 0.60 -31.25
N ASP A 590 -39.67 1.09 -31.24
CA ASP A 590 -40.00 2.38 -31.84
C ASP A 590 -39.47 3.55 -30.98
N ALA A 591 -39.63 4.77 -31.48
CA ALA A 591 -39.17 5.99 -30.80
C ALA A 591 -39.82 6.23 -29.42
N ASN A 592 -40.86 5.47 -29.07
CA ASN A 592 -41.55 5.52 -27.78
C ASN A 592 -41.19 4.32 -26.88
N GLY A 593 -40.19 3.52 -27.24
CA GLY A 593 -39.77 2.36 -26.46
C GLY A 593 -40.70 1.15 -26.58
N GLN A 594 -41.54 1.07 -27.62
CA GLN A 594 -42.46 -0.04 -27.85
C GLN A 594 -41.90 -1.04 -28.86
N ALA A 595 -41.94 -2.35 -28.55
CA ALA A 595 -41.56 -3.42 -29.48
C ALA A 595 -42.78 -4.13 -30.06
N THR A 596 -42.68 -4.61 -31.30
CA THR A 596 -43.66 -5.54 -31.90
C THR A 596 -43.00 -6.89 -32.15
N ALA A 597 -43.64 -7.98 -31.75
CA ALA A 597 -43.19 -9.35 -32.00
C ALA A 597 -44.20 -10.09 -32.88
N LEU A 598 -43.72 -10.98 -33.75
CA LEU A 598 -44.58 -11.86 -34.56
C LEU A 598 -44.61 -13.26 -33.95
N PHE A 599 -45.80 -13.79 -33.71
CA PHE A 599 -46.01 -15.15 -33.22
C PHE A 599 -46.70 -16.01 -34.27
N VAL A 600 -46.24 -17.24 -34.44
CA VAL A 600 -46.89 -18.22 -35.33
C VAL A 600 -47.34 -19.39 -34.47
N LYS A 601 -48.66 -19.56 -34.31
CA LYS A 601 -49.25 -20.71 -33.59
C LYS A 601 -48.90 -22.02 -34.34
N PRO A 602 -48.21 -22.99 -33.71
CA PRO A 602 -48.04 -24.32 -34.28
C PRO A 602 -49.32 -25.16 -34.13
N ALA A 603 -49.41 -26.28 -34.86
CA ALA A 603 -50.49 -27.24 -34.69
C ALA A 603 -50.42 -27.87 -33.28
N LEU A 604 -51.50 -27.77 -32.49
CA LEU A 604 -51.60 -28.41 -31.18
C LEU A 604 -51.79 -29.94 -31.32
N PRO A 605 -51.25 -30.76 -30.40
CA PRO A 605 -51.53 -32.19 -30.37
C PRO A 605 -53.04 -32.46 -30.19
N PRO A 606 -53.57 -33.58 -30.70
CA PRO A 606 -54.95 -33.98 -30.45
C PRO A 606 -55.22 -34.12 -28.94
N GLY A 607 -56.20 -33.38 -28.41
CA GLY A 607 -56.65 -33.47 -27.01
C GLY A 607 -56.27 -32.31 -26.08
N VAL A 608 -55.49 -31.33 -26.55
CA VAL A 608 -55.19 -30.10 -25.76
C VAL A 608 -56.22 -29.01 -26.12
N GLY A 609 -57.12 -28.69 -25.20
CA GLY A 609 -58.22 -27.73 -25.42
C GLY A 609 -57.87 -26.27 -25.13
N SER A 610 -56.85 -26.00 -24.33
CA SER A 610 -56.33 -24.66 -24.04
C SER A 610 -54.89 -24.69 -23.53
N THR A 611 -54.15 -23.58 -23.63
CA THR A 611 -52.79 -23.45 -23.08
C THR A 611 -52.56 -22.05 -22.53
N ILE A 612 -51.87 -21.94 -21.39
CA ILE A 612 -51.49 -20.65 -20.81
C ILE A 612 -50.04 -20.36 -21.17
N ILE A 613 -49.78 -19.19 -21.75
CA ILE A 613 -48.41 -18.70 -21.98
C ILE A 613 -48.20 -17.45 -21.14
N TRP A 614 -47.13 -17.50 -20.34
CA TRP A 614 -46.58 -16.40 -19.58
C TRP A 614 -45.44 -15.77 -20.36
N PHE A 615 -45.37 -14.44 -20.40
CA PHE A 615 -44.17 -13.74 -20.86
C PHE A 615 -43.57 -12.96 -19.71
N PHE A 616 -42.24 -12.99 -19.60
CA PHE A 616 -41.44 -12.21 -18.66
C PHE A 616 -40.46 -11.36 -19.45
N ALA A 617 -40.29 -10.09 -19.10
CA ALA A 617 -39.29 -9.21 -19.69
C ALA A 617 -38.26 -8.80 -18.64
N HIS A 618 -36.98 -8.69 -19.02
CA HIS A 618 -35.85 -8.40 -18.13
C HIS A 618 -35.02 -7.26 -18.74
N THR A 619 -34.43 -6.42 -17.89
CA THR A 619 -33.49 -5.36 -18.29
C THR A 619 -32.10 -5.64 -17.73
N LEU A 620 -31.07 -5.49 -18.55
CA LEU A 620 -29.66 -5.68 -18.19
C LEU A 620 -28.90 -4.37 -18.40
N ASP A 621 -28.12 -3.96 -17.40
CA ASP A 621 -27.14 -2.87 -17.54
C ASP A 621 -25.77 -3.48 -17.89
N LEU A 622 -25.14 -2.96 -18.94
CA LEU A 622 -23.80 -3.34 -19.35
C LEU A 622 -22.78 -2.27 -18.94
N ASP A 623 -21.57 -2.68 -18.56
CA ASP A 623 -20.45 -1.74 -18.38
C ASP A 623 -19.93 -1.22 -19.73
N GLY A 624 -18.96 -0.31 -19.68
CA GLY A 624 -18.28 0.23 -20.87
C GLY A 624 -17.57 -0.82 -21.73
N ASN A 625 -17.47 -2.08 -21.27
CA ASN A 625 -16.88 -3.21 -21.98
C ASN A 625 -17.93 -4.23 -22.46
N GLY A 626 -19.22 -4.00 -22.22
CA GLY A 626 -20.30 -4.88 -22.64
C GLY A 626 -20.56 -6.09 -21.73
N GLN A 627 -20.03 -6.10 -20.50
CA GLN A 627 -20.25 -7.15 -19.49
C GLN A 627 -21.39 -6.77 -18.54
N GLU A 628 -22.14 -7.76 -18.05
CA GLU A 628 -23.28 -7.57 -17.13
C GLU A 628 -22.80 -7.12 -15.75
N VAL A 629 -23.27 -5.96 -15.27
CA VAL A 629 -22.76 -5.36 -14.02
C VAL A 629 -23.64 -5.70 -12.82
N VAL A 630 -24.97 -5.75 -13.01
CA VAL A 630 -25.95 -6.10 -11.97
C VAL A 630 -27.23 -6.66 -12.61
N PRO A 631 -27.73 -7.85 -12.20
CA PRO A 631 -29.05 -8.32 -12.65
C PRO A 631 -30.16 -7.50 -11.98
N ARG A 632 -30.87 -6.67 -12.76
CA ARG A 632 -32.11 -6.01 -12.31
C ARG A 632 -33.32 -6.85 -12.71
N PHE A 633 -34.06 -7.34 -11.72
CA PHE A 633 -35.28 -8.12 -11.96
C PHE A 633 -36.50 -7.18 -12.02
N SER A 634 -37.13 -7.07 -13.19
CA SER A 634 -38.42 -6.41 -13.37
C SER A 634 -39.39 -7.38 -14.06
N GLU A 635 -39.97 -8.30 -13.30
CA GLU A 635 -40.97 -9.23 -13.86
C GLU A 635 -42.26 -8.47 -14.21
N VAL A 636 -42.54 -8.29 -15.50
CA VAL A 636 -43.87 -7.93 -15.98
C VAL A 636 -44.52 -9.19 -16.54
N PRO A 637 -45.35 -9.91 -15.78
CA PRO A 637 -46.01 -11.11 -16.26
C PRO A 637 -47.18 -10.75 -17.19
N PHE A 638 -47.14 -11.24 -18.42
CA PHE A 638 -48.30 -11.21 -19.33
C PHE A 638 -48.93 -12.61 -19.37
N VAL A 639 -50.25 -12.70 -19.19
CA VAL A 639 -50.98 -13.98 -19.24
C VAL A 639 -51.84 -14.04 -20.48
N PHE A 640 -51.54 -14.98 -21.37
CA PHE A 640 -52.40 -15.32 -22.49
C PHE A 640 -52.99 -16.70 -22.27
N VAL A 641 -54.32 -16.79 -22.35
CA VAL A 641 -55.06 -18.06 -22.32
C VAL A 641 -55.51 -18.34 -23.74
N PHE A 642 -54.93 -19.37 -24.37
CA PHE A 642 -55.19 -19.81 -25.74
C PHE A 642 -56.19 -20.95 -25.81
#